data_AF-A0A7S2W7P1-F1
#
_entry.id   AF-A0A7S2W7P1-F1
#
_cell.length_a   1.000
_cell.length_b   1.000
_cell.length_c   1.000
_cell.angle_alpha   90.00
_cell.angle_beta   90.00
_cell.angle_gamma   90.00
#
_symmetry.space_group_name_H-M   'P 1'
#
loop_
_entity.id
_entity.type
_entity.pdbx_description
1 polymer ?
#
loop_
_entity_poly.entity_id
_entity_poly.type
_entity_poly.pdbx_seq_one_letter_code
_entity_poly.pdbx_strand_id
1 'polypeptide(L)'
;VVPYSVRRTMLCRLHSLLSDCKMEMVDFVCQGWQALEQSCGAKAWSQNDDDDDDDKSIKDVIYSASSISLPSVTQLIKALYLNLLSPGRDEDNQGKMEEEEEEDDVKEDVNEVIRDLADIINASHKDDDDENHLDSLAQICIHILSSHFCNNTNYREGSCKLVRDCVKTAWIETIAELPNKENVDSQVMGVLLEAACGEQTMDETMQGDEDNREDSDDEDEDEDDMQDEQTESVFASAVNLNLDDDDENMEEKIEEKIEEEKEINDGDINDTDGDDVELDPSTLESMLLEDSDVEFDGEGGILGELEHHAGADKALAQLIKMKQESRKAGADDREKSEISTRLRCMVLLESVFTSKNKSVLSNQVVLMATLPLLRARRILDKSIQSSKDSIQSSQVGLGEKRALLDRINSLLRSKVLKVKLPGSADIEGCTTLANKIMEEIQKSPNTTHTSLCSLALVLVIKAVDSQHVLTLAKDIYVPALDEWSSKKRTKLSGVIFDDLLSKCPSIARITMTKSLSTAANESRSPYLKSESFRILSDVYSLKQTGGDTADSSSNNLLDNASFDALNDEALSVLKVIELALQDNDLIKGKRVRDVLKACETIASFISDSKTNREVRLSLGILSTPLNLLTESSASINVKNVCTKLNTKILEIVKTQNETDAEMAEKELTAKNEAESKATPSKSSSSKKISTSTKKKKKKKAKK
;
A
#
# COMPACT_ATOMS: atom_id res chain seq x y z
N VAL A 1 42.80 -1.25 36.88
CA VAL A 1 41.81 -2.34 36.78
C VAL A 1 40.56 -1.91 37.53
N VAL A 2 39.57 -1.37 36.82
CA VAL A 2 38.27 -1.05 37.41
C VAL A 2 37.43 -2.34 37.34
N PRO A 3 36.82 -2.81 38.44
CA PRO A 3 36.04 -4.03 38.43
C PRO A 3 34.89 -3.97 37.43
N TYR A 4 34.64 -5.06 36.72
CA TYR A 4 33.57 -5.19 35.71
C TYR A 4 32.19 -4.75 36.26
N SER A 5 31.91 -5.04 37.53
CA SER A 5 30.69 -4.62 38.22
C SER A 5 30.51 -3.09 38.30
N VAL A 6 31.61 -2.34 38.40
CA VAL A 6 31.61 -0.87 38.43
C VAL A 6 31.41 -0.30 37.03
N ARG A 7 32.04 -0.90 36.00
CA ARG A 7 31.80 -0.53 34.59
C ARG A 7 30.35 -0.77 34.18
N ARG A 8 29.81 -1.94 34.50
CA ARG A 8 28.40 -2.29 34.25
C ARG A 8 27.44 -1.34 34.97
N THR A 9 27.72 -0.99 36.22
CA THR A 9 26.89 -0.03 36.97
C THR A 9 26.96 1.39 36.37
N MET A 10 28.13 1.81 35.89
CA MET A 10 28.27 3.08 35.19
C MET A 10 27.54 3.08 33.85
N LEU A 11 27.68 2.02 33.04
CA LEU A 11 26.99 1.87 31.76
C LEU A 11 25.46 1.80 31.93
N CYS A 12 24.96 1.07 32.94
CA CYS A 12 23.52 1.02 33.24
C CYS A 12 22.98 2.37 33.75
N ARG A 13 23.76 3.13 34.54
CA ARG A 13 23.41 4.51 34.92
C ARG A 13 23.46 5.47 33.75
N LEU A 14 24.44 5.33 32.86
CA LEU A 14 24.53 6.10 31.63
C LEU A 14 23.31 5.84 30.74
N HIS A 15 22.95 4.57 30.55
CA HIS A 15 21.77 4.14 29.79
C HIS A 15 20.45 4.67 30.40
N SER A 16 20.32 4.63 31.73
CA SER A 16 19.16 5.21 32.43
C SER A 16 19.09 6.74 32.32
N LEU A 17 20.23 7.43 32.20
CA LEU A 17 20.29 8.89 32.06
C LEU A 17 20.11 9.33 30.59
N LEU A 18 20.52 8.50 29.62
CA LEU A 18 20.36 8.72 28.18
C LEU A 18 18.89 8.65 27.71
N SER A 19 18.01 7.97 28.47
CA SER A 19 16.57 7.86 28.17
C SER A 19 15.81 9.21 28.27
N ASP A 20 16.28 10.15 29.10
CA ASP A 20 15.40 11.19 29.64
C ASP A 20 15.71 12.65 29.21
N CYS A 21 16.75 12.94 28.42
CA CYS A 21 17.11 14.33 28.08
C CYS A 21 17.58 14.54 26.63
N LYS A 22 17.01 15.55 25.94
CA LYS A 22 17.37 15.96 24.57
C LYS A 22 18.06 17.33 24.58
N MET A 23 19.27 17.40 24.01
CA MET A 23 20.13 18.56 23.68
C MET A 23 21.38 18.87 24.53
N GLU A 24 21.45 18.67 25.85
CA GLU A 24 22.73 18.84 26.61
C GLU A 24 23.67 17.61 26.49
N MET A 25 23.32 16.67 25.61
CA MET A 25 23.85 15.31 25.56
C MET A 25 25.19 15.20 24.83
N VAL A 26 25.48 16.06 23.84
CA VAL A 26 26.77 16.00 23.11
C VAL A 26 27.92 16.44 23.99
N ASP A 27 27.77 17.56 24.70
CA ASP A 27 28.77 18.04 25.65
C ASP A 27 28.91 17.08 26.83
N PHE A 28 27.82 16.49 27.34
CA PHE A 28 27.89 15.53 28.43
C PHE A 28 28.49 14.18 28.01
N VAL A 29 28.23 13.68 26.79
CA VAL A 29 28.86 12.46 26.26
C VAL A 29 30.32 12.73 25.91
N CYS A 30 30.67 13.89 25.35
CA CYS A 30 32.07 14.28 25.12
C CYS A 30 32.83 14.49 26.43
N GLN A 31 32.22 15.11 27.45
CA GLN A 31 32.79 15.23 28.79
C GLN A 31 32.85 13.89 29.51
N GLY A 32 31.84 13.03 29.33
CA GLY A 32 31.80 11.67 29.84
C GLY A 32 32.88 10.80 29.20
N TRP A 33 33.11 10.94 27.89
CA TRP A 33 34.18 10.30 27.14
C TRP A 33 35.56 10.78 27.58
N GLN A 34 35.77 12.11 27.68
CA GLN A 34 36.98 12.68 28.25
C GLN A 34 37.21 12.23 29.70
N ALA A 35 36.16 12.14 30.50
CA ALA A 35 36.25 11.61 31.87
C ALA A 35 36.54 10.11 31.89
N LEU A 36 36.05 9.33 30.92
CA LEU A 36 36.36 7.90 30.77
C LEU A 36 37.80 7.68 30.33
N GLU A 37 38.29 8.43 29.34
CA GLU A 37 39.70 8.45 28.91
C GLU A 37 40.63 8.83 30.06
N GLN A 38 40.25 9.83 30.86
CA GLN A 38 41.03 10.30 32.01
C GLN A 38 40.98 9.31 33.20
N SER A 39 39.85 8.62 33.43
CA SER A 39 39.68 7.72 34.59
C SER A 39 40.11 6.27 34.33
N CYS A 40 39.99 5.78 33.09
CA CYS A 40 40.44 4.44 32.70
C CYS A 40 41.95 4.39 32.37
N GLY A 41 42.64 5.53 32.33
CA GLY A 41 44.07 5.59 32.08
C GLY A 41 44.43 5.30 30.63
N ALA A 42 44.18 6.26 29.74
CA ALA A 42 44.55 6.23 28.32
C ALA A 42 46.04 5.91 28.04
N LYS A 43 46.92 5.93 29.04
CA LYS A 43 48.31 5.44 28.89
C LYS A 43 48.45 3.92 28.74
N ALA A 44 47.44 3.12 29.10
CA ALA A 44 47.52 1.66 28.95
C ALA A 44 47.13 1.15 27.57
N TRP A 45 46.46 1.96 26.75
CA TRP A 45 45.95 1.57 25.41
C TRP A 45 46.74 2.21 24.26
N SER A 46 47.63 3.16 24.55
CA SER A 46 48.41 3.89 23.55
C SER A 46 49.88 3.43 23.48
N GLN A 47 50.30 2.45 24.29
CA GLN A 47 51.72 2.20 24.53
C GLN A 47 52.20 0.79 24.16
N ASN A 48 51.34 -0.07 23.60
CA ASN A 48 51.74 -1.42 23.18
C ASN A 48 51.43 -1.77 21.71
N ASP A 49 50.70 -0.94 20.96
CA ASP A 49 50.32 -1.25 19.58
C ASP A 49 50.94 -0.22 18.63
N ASP A 50 52.21 -0.46 18.26
CA ASP A 50 52.89 0.30 17.19
C ASP A 50 52.48 -0.20 15.77
N ASP A 51 51.55 -1.17 15.67
CA ASP A 51 51.17 -1.84 14.42
C ASP A 51 49.72 -1.58 13.94
N ASP A 52 48.87 -0.87 14.70
CA ASP A 52 47.45 -0.65 14.32
C ASP A 52 47.20 0.76 13.73
N ASP A 53 47.67 0.98 12.50
CA ASP A 53 47.43 2.22 11.73
C ASP A 53 45.92 2.53 11.55
N ASP A 54 45.06 1.51 11.60
CA ASP A 54 43.61 1.63 11.40
C ASP A 54 42.87 2.35 12.56
N ASP A 55 43.18 2.05 13.83
CA ASP A 55 42.51 2.70 14.98
C ASP A 55 42.90 4.18 15.11
N LYS A 56 44.13 4.52 14.69
CA LYS A 56 44.58 5.92 14.62
C LYS A 56 43.83 6.70 13.54
N SER A 57 43.61 6.09 12.38
CA SER A 57 42.84 6.67 11.27
C SER A 57 41.39 6.98 11.70
N ILE A 58 40.73 6.05 12.40
CA ILE A 58 39.34 6.22 12.85
C ILE A 58 39.21 7.34 13.89
N LYS A 59 40.16 7.45 14.83
CA LYS A 59 40.16 8.55 15.80
C LYS A 59 40.28 9.91 15.12
N ASP A 60 41.20 10.03 14.16
CA ASP A 60 41.39 11.26 13.40
C ASP A 60 40.12 11.64 12.60
N VAL A 61 39.44 10.63 12.04
CA VAL A 61 38.11 10.77 11.41
C VAL A 61 37.04 11.27 12.38
N ILE A 62 36.95 10.73 13.59
CA ILE A 62 35.95 11.17 14.58
C ILE A 62 36.23 12.61 15.04
N TYR A 63 37.50 12.98 15.21
CA TYR A 63 37.90 14.33 15.58
C TYR A 63 37.64 15.33 14.47
N SER A 64 37.92 14.99 13.21
CA SER A 64 37.59 15.84 12.06
C SER A 64 36.08 16.00 11.89
N ALA A 65 35.32 14.90 11.94
CA ALA A 65 33.86 14.86 11.83
C ALA A 65 33.15 15.68 12.94
N SER A 66 33.72 15.75 14.15
CA SER A 66 33.12 16.52 15.26
C SER A 66 33.16 18.04 15.05
N SER A 67 33.88 18.53 14.04
CA SER A 67 33.92 19.96 13.68
C SER A 67 32.96 20.35 12.55
N ILE A 68 32.16 19.40 12.06
CA ILE A 68 31.43 19.46 10.78
C ILE A 68 29.90 19.51 10.99
N SER A 69 29.18 20.01 9.98
CA SER A 69 27.74 20.34 9.92
C SER A 69 26.74 19.18 9.93
N LEU A 70 27.12 17.92 10.17
CA LEU A 70 26.19 16.77 10.29
C LEU A 70 26.32 16.06 11.65
N PRO A 71 25.89 16.69 12.76
CA PRO A 71 26.15 16.17 14.11
C PRO A 71 25.61 14.76 14.36
N SER A 72 24.52 14.37 13.71
CA SER A 72 23.89 13.06 13.88
C SER A 72 24.60 11.93 13.14
N VAL A 73 25.22 12.20 11.98
CA VAL A 73 26.10 11.22 11.31
C VAL A 73 27.34 10.97 12.19
N THR A 74 27.90 12.01 12.79
CA THR A 74 28.99 11.85 13.78
C THR A 74 28.55 11.03 15.00
N GLN A 75 27.30 11.20 15.47
CA GLN A 75 26.75 10.37 16.55
C GLN A 75 26.61 8.89 16.14
N LEU A 76 26.25 8.62 14.89
CA LEU A 76 26.21 7.26 14.34
C LEU A 76 27.60 6.63 14.31
N ILE A 77 28.62 7.35 13.81
CA ILE A 77 30.02 6.88 13.83
C ILE A 77 30.46 6.54 15.26
N LYS A 78 30.18 7.42 16.23
CA LYS A 78 30.50 7.18 17.65
C LYS A 78 29.79 5.95 18.22
N ALA A 79 28.54 5.71 17.83
CA ALA A 79 27.78 4.53 18.26
C ALA A 79 28.34 3.23 17.67
N LEU A 80 28.78 3.26 16.40
CA LEU A 80 29.44 2.13 15.74
C LEU A 80 30.80 1.84 16.39
N TYR A 81 31.61 2.86 16.64
CA TYR A 81 32.90 2.72 17.33
C TYR A 81 32.74 2.15 18.75
N LEU A 82 31.71 2.59 19.48
CA LEU A 82 31.34 2.01 20.78
C LEU A 82 31.00 0.52 20.69
N ASN A 83 30.43 0.07 19.57
CA ASN A 83 30.16 -1.34 19.34
C ASN A 83 31.46 -2.14 19.17
N LEU A 84 32.44 -1.61 18.42
CA LEU A 84 33.78 -2.22 18.32
C LEU A 84 34.46 -2.35 19.69
N LEU A 85 34.32 -1.33 20.53
CA LEU A 85 34.96 -1.26 21.85
C LEU A 85 34.26 -2.07 22.96
N SER A 86 33.17 -2.77 22.68
CA SER A 86 32.45 -3.55 23.69
C SER A 86 32.93 -5.01 23.65
N PRO A 87 34.01 -5.42 24.32
CA PRO A 87 34.42 -6.82 24.38
C PRO A 87 33.32 -7.59 25.13
N GLY A 88 32.49 -8.30 24.38
CA GLY A 88 31.43 -9.15 24.89
C GLY A 88 31.93 -10.48 25.44
N ARG A 89 33.25 -10.72 25.45
CA ARG A 89 33.83 -11.95 25.98
C ARG A 89 33.76 -11.98 27.50
N ASP A 90 32.82 -12.75 28.02
CA ASP A 90 32.99 -13.35 29.35
C ASP A 90 34.24 -14.24 29.27
N GLU A 91 35.30 -13.86 29.99
CA GLU A 91 36.61 -14.54 30.00
C GLU A 91 36.51 -16.05 30.36
N ASP A 92 35.36 -16.49 30.86
CA ASP A 92 35.07 -17.85 31.29
C ASP A 92 34.66 -18.81 30.14
N ASN A 93 34.49 -18.33 28.90
CA ASN A 93 34.04 -19.15 27.76
C ASN A 93 35.13 -19.42 26.70
N GLN A 94 36.34 -19.80 27.12
CA GLN A 94 37.54 -20.03 26.28
C GLN A 94 37.49 -21.26 25.34
N GLY A 95 36.32 -21.85 25.08
CA GLY A 95 36.20 -23.18 24.48
C GLY A 95 35.95 -23.27 22.97
N LYS A 96 35.72 -22.17 22.25
CA LYS A 96 35.25 -22.22 20.85
C LYS A 96 36.09 -21.35 19.93
N MET A 97 36.90 -21.99 19.08
CA MET A 97 37.69 -21.33 18.03
C MET A 97 36.81 -20.74 16.91
N GLU A 98 35.64 -21.32 16.63
CA GLU A 98 34.73 -20.84 15.57
C GLU A 98 34.15 -19.45 15.84
N GLU A 99 34.11 -19.00 17.11
CA GLU A 99 33.59 -17.68 17.48
C GLU A 99 34.59 -16.53 17.23
N GLU A 100 35.87 -16.83 16.96
CA GLU A 100 36.89 -15.79 16.69
C GLU A 100 36.81 -15.26 15.26
N GLU A 101 36.59 -16.13 14.26
CA GLU A 101 36.48 -15.72 12.85
C GLU A 101 35.26 -14.81 12.62
N GLU A 102 34.10 -15.16 13.20
CA GLU A 102 32.88 -14.33 13.09
C GLU A 102 33.05 -12.94 13.74
N GLU A 103 33.85 -12.82 14.81
CA GLU A 103 34.06 -11.53 15.49
C GLU A 103 34.93 -10.58 14.64
N ASP A 104 35.91 -11.12 13.92
CA ASP A 104 36.79 -10.32 13.07
C ASP A 104 36.08 -9.84 11.79
N ASP A 105 35.24 -10.68 11.17
CA ASP A 105 34.37 -10.27 10.05
C ASP A 105 33.46 -9.10 10.45
N VAL A 106 32.84 -9.17 11.63
CA VAL A 106 31.98 -8.08 12.16
C VAL A 106 32.78 -6.79 12.41
N LYS A 107 34.04 -6.88 12.85
CA LYS A 107 34.88 -5.68 13.04
C LYS A 107 35.24 -5.05 11.71
N GLU A 108 35.56 -5.86 10.70
CA GLU A 108 35.87 -5.37 9.35
C GLU A 108 34.67 -4.64 8.75
N ASP A 109 33.48 -5.23 8.80
CA ASP A 109 32.22 -4.63 8.36
C ASP A 109 31.97 -3.27 9.03
N VAL A 110 32.11 -3.20 10.36
CA VAL A 110 31.87 -1.96 11.11
C VAL A 110 32.92 -0.89 10.78
N ASN A 111 34.18 -1.29 10.56
CA ASN A 111 35.24 -0.37 10.16
C ASN A 111 35.01 0.18 8.75
N GLU A 112 34.58 -0.65 7.80
CA GLU A 112 34.21 -0.22 6.45
C GLU A 112 33.09 0.83 6.50
N VAL A 113 32.01 0.53 7.23
CA VAL A 113 30.89 1.48 7.43
C VAL A 113 31.36 2.81 8.04
N ILE A 114 32.27 2.78 9.01
CA ILE A 114 32.80 4.00 9.63
C ILE A 114 33.57 4.84 8.61
N ARG A 115 34.38 4.20 7.75
CA ARG A 115 35.11 4.89 6.67
C ARG A 115 34.14 5.50 5.66
N ASP A 116 33.14 4.75 5.22
CA ASP A 116 32.16 5.24 4.24
C ASP A 116 31.36 6.44 4.77
N LEU A 117 30.96 6.40 6.05
CA LEU A 117 30.30 7.55 6.70
C LEU A 117 31.22 8.76 6.79
N ALA A 118 32.51 8.55 7.04
CA ALA A 118 33.50 9.63 7.05
C ALA A 118 33.67 10.25 5.68
N ASP A 119 33.68 9.44 4.63
CA ASP A 119 33.79 9.89 3.25
C ASP A 119 32.57 10.72 2.85
N ILE A 120 31.35 10.34 3.25
CA ILE A 120 30.15 11.15 3.06
C ILE A 120 30.27 12.51 3.76
N ILE A 121 30.72 12.53 5.01
CA ILE A 121 30.92 13.77 5.78
C ILE A 121 31.92 14.67 5.05
N ASN A 122 33.05 14.12 4.60
CA ASN A 122 34.08 14.86 3.88
C ASN A 122 33.62 15.34 2.50
N ALA A 123 32.82 14.54 1.80
CA ALA A 123 32.29 14.87 0.47
C ALA A 123 31.23 15.97 0.55
N SER A 124 30.37 15.96 1.58
CA SER A 124 29.35 17.00 1.81
C SER A 124 29.89 18.43 2.00
N HIS A 125 31.21 18.58 2.14
CA HIS A 125 31.90 19.85 2.23
C HIS A 125 32.55 20.33 0.95
N LYS A 126 32.75 19.41 0.01
CA LYS A 126 33.23 19.78 -1.31
C LYS A 126 32.00 20.25 -2.06
N ASP A 127 32.02 21.47 -2.60
CA ASP A 127 30.98 21.97 -3.51
C ASP A 127 31.02 21.23 -4.88
N ASP A 128 31.43 19.95 -4.88
CA ASP A 128 31.51 19.11 -6.06
C ASP A 128 30.10 18.59 -6.35
N ASP A 129 29.36 19.34 -7.18
CA ASP A 129 27.93 19.18 -7.52
C ASP A 129 27.53 17.81 -8.13
N ASP A 130 28.46 16.86 -8.30
CA ASP A 130 28.24 15.66 -9.13
C ASP A 130 27.80 14.40 -8.35
N GLU A 131 28.04 14.29 -7.03
CA GLU A 131 27.70 13.09 -6.26
C GLU A 131 26.49 13.28 -5.33
N ASN A 132 25.47 12.42 -5.47
CA ASN A 132 24.31 12.43 -4.57
C ASN A 132 24.65 11.75 -3.24
N HIS A 133 25.20 12.50 -2.29
CA HIS A 133 25.56 12.01 -0.96
C HIS A 133 24.39 11.38 -0.19
N LEU A 134 23.14 11.75 -0.51
CA LEU A 134 21.96 11.19 0.13
C LEU A 134 21.73 9.72 -0.27
N ASP A 135 22.11 9.34 -1.50
CA ASP A 135 22.02 7.96 -1.98
C ASP A 135 23.03 7.08 -1.24
N SER A 136 24.30 7.51 -1.17
CA SER A 136 25.33 6.83 -0.39
C SER A 136 24.92 6.70 1.08
N LEU A 137 24.35 7.76 1.68
CA LEU A 137 23.89 7.70 3.06
C LEU A 137 22.74 6.71 3.23
N ALA A 138 21.79 6.66 2.28
CA ALA A 138 20.69 5.71 2.32
C ALA A 138 21.19 4.27 2.25
N GLN A 139 22.13 3.98 1.32
CA GLN A 139 22.75 2.67 1.17
C GLN A 139 23.47 2.23 2.44
N ILE A 140 24.29 3.10 3.04
CA ILE A 140 24.98 2.78 4.31
C ILE A 140 23.98 2.57 5.45
N CYS A 141 22.95 3.41 5.56
CA CYS A 141 21.92 3.23 6.59
C CYS A 141 21.20 1.88 6.43
N ILE A 142 20.88 1.47 5.19
CA ILE A 142 20.29 0.17 4.90
C ILE A 142 21.27 -0.97 5.22
N HIS A 143 22.53 -0.83 4.84
CA HIS A 143 23.57 -1.82 5.10
C HIS A 143 23.73 -2.06 6.61
N ILE A 144 23.84 -0.99 7.40
CA ILE A 144 23.87 -1.07 8.88
C ILE A 144 22.61 -1.78 9.39
N LEU A 145 21.43 -1.39 8.91
CA LEU A 145 20.17 -2.00 9.37
C LEU A 145 20.01 -3.46 8.93
N SER A 146 20.70 -3.92 7.89
CA SER A 146 20.63 -5.30 7.37
C SER A 146 21.70 -6.21 7.96
N SER A 147 22.82 -5.64 8.39
CA SER A 147 24.00 -6.33 8.92
C SER A 147 23.70 -7.28 10.10
N HIS A 148 24.51 -8.33 10.22
CA HIS A 148 24.41 -9.32 11.30
C HIS A 148 24.62 -8.69 12.67
N PHE A 149 25.50 -7.69 12.80
CA PHE A 149 25.77 -7.01 14.07
C PHE A 149 24.60 -6.17 14.60
N CYS A 150 23.60 -5.86 13.76
CA CYS A 150 22.35 -5.26 14.20
C CYS A 150 21.22 -6.28 14.46
N ASN A 151 21.39 -7.54 14.05
CA ASN A 151 20.39 -8.61 14.15
C ASN A 151 20.56 -9.45 15.42
N ASN A 152 21.79 -9.58 15.90
CA ASN A 152 22.13 -10.57 16.91
C ASN A 152 21.70 -10.12 18.33
N THR A 153 20.57 -10.63 18.82
CA THR A 153 20.05 -10.29 20.15
C THR A 153 20.83 -10.97 21.28
N ASN A 154 21.59 -12.02 21.01
CA ASN A 154 22.07 -12.89 22.09
C ASN A 154 23.24 -12.32 22.90
N TYR A 155 24.01 -11.36 22.38
CA TYR A 155 25.24 -10.91 23.06
C TYR A 155 25.30 -9.41 23.36
N ARG A 156 24.54 -8.54 22.66
CA ARG A 156 24.71 -7.08 22.76
C ARG A 156 23.43 -6.24 22.54
N GLU A 157 22.28 -6.66 23.07
CA GLU A 157 20.99 -5.99 22.80
C GLU A 157 21.00 -4.46 22.97
N GLY A 158 21.74 -3.96 23.97
CA GLY A 158 21.85 -2.52 24.25
C GLY A 158 22.59 -1.72 23.19
N SER A 159 23.67 -2.24 22.60
CA SER A 159 24.46 -1.51 21.60
C SER A 159 23.75 -1.49 20.24
N CYS A 160 23.15 -2.61 19.82
CA CYS A 160 22.41 -2.68 18.55
C CYS A 160 21.22 -1.71 18.53
N LYS A 161 20.51 -1.55 19.66
CA LYS A 161 19.43 -0.57 19.77
C LYS A 161 19.94 0.86 19.61
N LEU A 162 21.04 1.21 20.28
CA LEU A 162 21.66 2.52 20.18
C LEU A 162 22.08 2.83 18.73
N VAL A 163 22.74 1.90 18.05
CA VAL A 163 23.13 2.07 16.63
C VAL A 163 21.90 2.31 15.76
N ARG A 164 20.83 1.52 15.90
CA ARG A 164 19.58 1.71 15.13
C ARG A 164 18.92 3.07 15.38
N ASP A 165 18.91 3.54 16.63
CA ASP A 165 18.37 4.86 16.98
C ASP A 165 19.24 5.99 16.41
N CYS A 166 20.57 5.81 16.38
CA CYS A 166 21.49 6.74 15.74
C CYS A 166 21.32 6.76 14.20
N VAL A 167 21.16 5.61 13.54
CA VAL A 167 20.89 5.53 12.09
C VAL A 167 19.62 6.31 11.76
N LYS A 168 18.55 6.07 12.52
CA LYS A 168 17.29 6.79 12.34
C LYS A 168 17.44 8.29 12.54
N THR A 169 18.20 8.71 13.55
CA THR A 169 18.42 10.13 13.86
C THR A 169 19.24 10.81 12.78
N ALA A 170 20.35 10.18 12.36
CA ALA A 170 21.17 10.63 11.23
C ALA A 170 20.32 10.83 9.97
N TRP A 171 19.54 9.82 9.60
CA TRP A 171 18.68 9.91 8.42
C TRP A 171 17.62 11.02 8.51
N ILE A 172 16.90 11.12 9.63
CA ILE A 172 15.87 12.15 9.82
C ILE A 172 16.45 13.56 9.79
N GLU A 173 17.57 13.78 10.47
CA GLU A 173 18.20 15.09 10.55
C GLU A 173 18.82 15.49 9.22
N THR A 174 19.50 14.58 8.51
CA THR A 174 20.01 14.85 7.16
C THR A 174 18.88 15.26 6.22
N ILE A 175 17.75 14.53 6.18
CA ILE A 175 16.60 14.91 5.36
C ILE A 175 16.02 16.28 5.76
N ALA A 176 16.01 16.58 7.07
CA ALA A 176 15.47 17.84 7.56
C ALA A 176 16.36 19.05 7.22
N GLU A 177 17.66 18.82 7.10
CA GLU A 177 18.68 19.83 6.81
C GLU A 177 18.97 20.01 5.31
N LEU A 178 18.43 19.13 4.45
CA LEU A 178 18.59 19.24 3.00
C LEU A 178 18.26 20.67 2.52
N PRO A 179 19.20 21.34 1.82
CA PRO A 179 18.94 22.65 1.27
C PRO A 179 17.78 22.56 0.27
N ASN A 180 16.98 23.62 0.14
CA ASN A 180 15.80 23.65 -0.75
C ASN A 180 16.06 23.30 -2.24
N LYS A 181 17.33 23.13 -2.64
CA LYS A 181 17.75 22.72 -3.97
C LYS A 181 17.94 21.20 -4.09
N GLU A 182 18.30 20.52 -3.00
CA GLU A 182 18.48 19.08 -2.94
C GLU A 182 17.15 18.45 -2.52
N ASN A 183 16.63 17.58 -3.38
CA ASN A 183 15.41 16.83 -3.13
C ASN A 183 15.77 15.35 -3.07
N VAL A 184 14.95 14.58 -2.34
CA VAL A 184 15.02 13.12 -2.44
C VAL A 184 14.66 12.77 -3.88
N ASP A 185 15.62 12.22 -4.62
CA ASP A 185 15.47 11.86 -6.02
C ASP A 185 14.91 10.43 -6.19
N SER A 186 14.80 9.98 -7.43
CA SER A 186 14.32 8.65 -7.75
C SER A 186 15.27 7.53 -7.32
N GLN A 187 16.58 7.79 -7.27
CA GLN A 187 17.58 6.78 -6.95
C GLN A 187 17.53 6.47 -5.45
N VAL A 188 17.58 7.52 -4.62
CA VAL A 188 17.43 7.41 -3.16
C VAL A 188 16.11 6.73 -2.81
N MET A 189 15.01 7.13 -3.47
CA MET A 189 13.71 6.51 -3.24
C MET A 189 13.68 5.04 -3.70
N GLY A 190 14.31 4.72 -4.82
CA GLY A 190 14.44 3.35 -5.33
C GLY A 190 15.13 2.43 -4.33
N VAL A 191 16.30 2.85 -3.83
CA VAL A 191 17.08 2.12 -2.81
C VAL A 191 16.28 1.89 -1.53
N LEU A 192 15.56 2.92 -1.05
CA LEU A 192 14.71 2.79 0.14
C LEU A 192 13.51 1.86 -0.09
N LEU A 193 12.90 1.92 -1.27
CA LEU A 193 11.76 1.07 -1.61
C LEU A 193 12.20 -0.38 -1.74
N GLU A 194 13.31 -0.66 -2.42
CA GLU A 194 13.85 -2.01 -2.57
C GLU A 194 14.13 -2.64 -1.20
N ALA A 195 14.85 -1.94 -0.32
CA ALA A 195 15.18 -2.43 1.01
C ALA A 195 13.95 -2.62 1.92
N ALA A 196 12.91 -1.79 1.76
CA ALA A 196 11.73 -1.82 2.61
C ALA A 196 10.64 -2.77 2.08
N CYS A 197 10.50 -2.87 0.77
CA CYS A 197 9.45 -3.61 0.06
C CYS A 197 9.91 -4.99 -0.41
N GLY A 198 11.22 -5.21 -0.55
CA GLY A 198 11.81 -6.40 -1.15
C GLY A 198 11.93 -6.29 -2.68
N GLU A 199 12.99 -6.87 -3.23
CA GLU A 199 13.39 -6.80 -4.65
C GLU A 199 12.25 -7.23 -5.60
N GLN A 200 11.55 -8.32 -5.27
CA GLN A 200 10.38 -8.86 -5.97
C GLN A 200 9.21 -7.89 -6.22
N THR A 201 9.19 -6.72 -5.56
CA THR A 201 8.14 -5.71 -5.74
C THR A 201 8.47 -4.71 -6.85
N MET A 202 9.74 -4.60 -7.21
CA MET A 202 10.26 -3.68 -8.22
C MET A 202 10.13 -4.29 -9.63
N ASP A 203 10.29 -5.61 -9.75
CA ASP A 203 10.18 -6.32 -11.03
C ASP A 203 8.73 -6.60 -11.45
N GLU A 204 8.36 -6.11 -12.63
CA GLU A 204 7.01 -6.32 -13.20
C GLU A 204 6.86 -7.68 -13.87
N THR A 205 7.96 -8.24 -14.37
CA THR A 205 8.00 -9.45 -15.20
C THR A 205 7.99 -10.74 -14.38
N MET A 206 8.46 -10.69 -13.13
CA MET A 206 8.60 -11.85 -12.25
C MET A 206 7.28 -12.31 -11.63
N GLN A 207 6.22 -11.50 -11.68
CA GLN A 207 4.90 -11.82 -11.12
C GLN A 207 3.95 -12.37 -12.20
N GLY A 208 4.45 -13.27 -13.05
CA GLY A 208 3.60 -14.00 -13.99
C GLY A 208 2.45 -14.70 -13.25
N ASP A 209 1.29 -14.76 -13.90
CA ASP A 209 -0.03 -15.22 -13.41
C ASP A 209 -0.07 -16.70 -12.92
N GLU A 210 0.87 -17.16 -12.11
CA GLU A 210 0.84 -18.50 -11.50
C GLU A 210 -0.44 -18.68 -10.66
N ASP A 211 -0.91 -17.61 -10.02
CA ASP A 211 -2.14 -17.61 -9.21
C ASP A 211 -3.45 -17.65 -10.03
N ASN A 212 -3.40 -17.50 -11.37
CA ASN A 212 -4.61 -17.43 -12.19
C ASN A 212 -4.89 -18.74 -12.94
N ARG A 213 -4.10 -19.80 -12.68
CA ARG A 213 -4.25 -21.12 -13.29
C ARG A 213 -5.18 -22.08 -12.52
N GLU A 214 -5.49 -21.80 -11.26
CA GLU A 214 -6.25 -22.74 -10.41
C GLU A 214 -7.79 -22.61 -10.51
N ASP A 215 -8.32 -21.65 -11.27
CA ASP A 215 -9.78 -21.37 -11.27
C ASP A 215 -10.42 -21.50 -12.67
N SER A 216 -9.71 -22.14 -13.60
CA SER A 216 -10.22 -22.51 -14.92
C SER A 216 -10.94 -23.86 -14.86
N ASP A 217 -12.04 -23.90 -14.11
CA ASP A 217 -13.12 -24.88 -14.25
C ASP A 217 -13.83 -24.65 -15.61
N ASP A 218 -13.15 -25.01 -16.70
CA ASP A 218 -13.74 -25.14 -18.04
C ASP A 218 -13.42 -26.56 -18.56
N GLU A 219 -14.37 -27.45 -18.26
CA GLU A 219 -14.97 -28.49 -19.09
C GLU A 219 -14.15 -29.02 -20.31
N ASP A 220 -13.73 -30.29 -20.20
CA ASP A 220 -13.63 -31.31 -21.26
C ASP A 220 -13.09 -30.89 -22.65
N GLU A 221 -11.76 -30.85 -22.82
CA GLU A 221 -11.15 -31.15 -24.14
C GLU A 221 -9.92 -32.06 -23.97
N ASP A 222 -10.13 -33.34 -24.28
CA ASP A 222 -9.10 -34.34 -24.56
C ASP A 222 -8.24 -33.86 -25.75
N GLU A 223 -6.94 -33.62 -25.55
CA GLU A 223 -5.97 -33.76 -26.64
C GLU A 223 -4.56 -34.07 -26.11
N ASP A 224 -4.12 -35.29 -26.43
CA ASP A 224 -2.77 -35.81 -26.24
C ASP A 224 -1.74 -34.97 -27.01
N ASP A 225 -0.81 -34.30 -26.31
CA ASP A 225 0.47 -33.93 -26.92
C ASP A 225 1.63 -34.05 -25.91
N MET A 226 2.41 -35.11 -26.10
CA MET A 226 3.64 -35.37 -25.36
C MET A 226 4.79 -34.62 -26.04
N GLN A 227 5.30 -33.55 -25.41
CA GLN A 227 6.66 -33.09 -25.66
C GLN A 227 7.44 -32.87 -24.37
N ASP A 228 8.48 -33.69 -24.26
CA ASP A 228 9.58 -33.67 -23.32
C ASP A 228 10.33 -32.33 -23.35
N GLU A 229 10.41 -31.64 -22.21
CA GLU A 229 11.57 -30.82 -21.80
C GLU A 229 11.31 -30.22 -20.40
N GLN A 230 11.52 -31.01 -19.32
CA GLN A 230 11.67 -30.47 -17.96
C GLN A 230 12.14 -31.55 -16.96
N THR A 231 13.42 -31.91 -16.97
CA THR A 231 13.97 -32.87 -15.98
C THR A 231 14.47 -32.21 -14.69
N GLU A 232 14.55 -30.88 -14.61
CA GLU A 232 14.92 -30.17 -13.37
C GLU A 232 13.71 -29.69 -12.53
N SER A 233 12.51 -29.64 -13.13
CA SER A 233 11.25 -29.28 -12.44
C SER A 233 10.68 -30.44 -11.60
N VAL A 234 10.97 -31.69 -11.97
CA VAL A 234 10.41 -32.89 -11.34
C VAL A 234 10.81 -33.04 -9.88
N PHE A 235 12.03 -32.61 -9.50
CA PHE A 235 12.47 -32.68 -8.09
C PHE A 235 11.87 -31.58 -7.20
N ALA A 236 11.54 -30.40 -7.74
CA ALA A 236 10.86 -29.36 -6.99
C ALA A 236 9.37 -29.68 -6.81
N SER A 237 8.72 -30.20 -7.85
CA SER A 237 7.32 -30.67 -7.78
C SER A 237 7.14 -31.91 -6.90
N ALA A 238 8.13 -32.81 -6.83
CA ALA A 238 8.09 -33.96 -5.92
C ALA A 238 8.23 -33.57 -4.43
N VAL A 239 8.79 -32.39 -4.11
CA VAL A 239 8.88 -31.87 -2.74
C VAL A 239 7.55 -31.26 -2.26
N ASN A 240 6.69 -30.83 -3.18
CA ASN A 240 5.33 -30.32 -2.87
C ASN A 240 4.24 -31.41 -2.94
N LEU A 241 4.55 -32.60 -3.46
CA LEU A 241 3.70 -33.77 -3.28
C LEU A 241 3.92 -34.28 -1.85
N ASN A 242 3.19 -33.66 -0.91
CA ASN A 242 2.92 -34.27 0.39
C ASN A 242 2.40 -35.70 0.12
N LEU A 243 3.18 -36.69 0.52
CA LEU A 243 2.67 -38.03 0.80
C LEU A 243 1.78 -37.91 2.04
N ASP A 244 0.56 -37.41 1.84
CA ASP A 244 -0.54 -37.72 2.75
C ASP A 244 -0.81 -39.22 2.53
N ASP A 245 -0.25 -40.04 3.42
CA ASP A 245 -0.71 -41.40 3.60
C ASP A 245 -2.20 -41.32 3.98
N ASP A 246 -3.05 -41.62 2.99
CA ASP A 246 -4.47 -41.90 3.13
C ASP A 246 -4.65 -43.08 4.11
N ASP A 247 -4.74 -42.77 5.41
CA ASP A 247 -5.28 -43.71 6.38
C ASP A 247 -6.81 -43.56 6.39
N GLU A 248 -7.46 -44.54 5.78
CA GLU A 248 -8.91 -44.69 5.69
C GLU A 248 -9.56 -44.57 7.07
N ASN A 249 -10.42 -43.57 7.28
CA ASN A 249 -11.47 -43.71 8.27
C ASN A 249 -12.83 -43.25 7.74
N MET A 250 -13.54 -44.26 7.26
CA MET A 250 -14.95 -44.30 6.96
C MET A 250 -15.75 -44.27 8.26
N GLU A 251 -16.50 -43.20 8.57
CA GLU A 251 -17.86 -43.38 9.10
C GLU A 251 -18.76 -42.14 9.04
N GLU A 252 -20.03 -42.43 8.76
CA GLU A 252 -21.13 -41.58 8.34
C GLU A 252 -21.75 -40.70 9.43
N LYS A 253 -22.37 -39.61 8.95
CA LYS A 253 -23.41 -38.79 9.57
C LYS A 253 -24.43 -39.56 10.43
N ILE A 254 -24.72 -39.04 11.64
CA ILE A 254 -26.09 -38.90 12.16
C ILE A 254 -26.24 -37.58 12.95
N GLU A 255 -27.36 -36.90 12.70
CA GLU A 255 -27.81 -35.61 13.23
C GLU A 255 -28.31 -35.61 14.70
N GLU A 256 -28.33 -34.40 15.26
CA GLU A 256 -29.26 -33.84 16.27
C GLU A 256 -29.19 -34.24 17.77
N LYS A 257 -28.93 -33.19 18.58
CA LYS A 257 -29.55 -32.81 19.87
C LYS A 257 -29.51 -33.79 21.05
N ILE A 258 -28.94 -33.34 22.18
CA ILE A 258 -29.62 -33.11 23.49
C ILE A 258 -28.59 -32.70 24.56
N GLU A 259 -28.98 -31.76 25.42
CA GLU A 259 -28.31 -31.30 26.64
C GLU A 259 -28.25 -32.37 27.75
N GLU A 260 -27.44 -32.09 28.78
CA GLU A 260 -27.43 -32.65 30.15
C GLU A 260 -26.38 -33.72 30.52
N GLU A 261 -25.47 -33.28 31.39
CA GLU A 261 -24.86 -33.93 32.57
C GLU A 261 -24.81 -35.47 32.65
N LYS A 262 -23.58 -36.02 32.76
CA LYS A 262 -23.12 -36.77 33.96
C LYS A 262 -21.68 -37.27 33.89
N GLU A 263 -20.95 -36.92 34.95
CA GLU A 263 -20.01 -37.72 35.75
C GLU A 263 -19.72 -39.19 35.40
N ILE A 264 -18.41 -39.49 35.49
CA ILE A 264 -17.72 -40.75 35.83
C ILE A 264 -17.67 -41.82 34.73
N ASN A 265 -16.46 -42.09 34.19
CA ASN A 265 -15.74 -43.32 34.54
C ASN A 265 -14.26 -43.28 34.10
N ASP A 266 -13.38 -43.64 35.05
CA ASP A 266 -11.99 -44.00 34.81
C ASP A 266 -11.92 -45.19 33.84
N GLY A 267 -11.11 -45.04 32.80
CA GLY A 267 -10.92 -46.03 31.75
C GLY A 267 -9.54 -45.86 31.13
N ASP A 268 -8.56 -46.38 31.87
CA ASP A 268 -7.21 -46.80 31.45
C ASP A 268 -7.14 -47.21 29.97
N ILE A 269 -6.57 -46.35 29.12
CA ILE A 269 -6.19 -46.68 27.75
C ILE A 269 -4.70 -46.37 27.65
N ASN A 270 -3.93 -47.46 27.58
CA ASN A 270 -2.50 -47.50 27.35
C ASN A 270 -2.09 -46.53 26.24
N ASP A 271 -1.25 -45.57 26.63
CA ASP A 271 -0.24 -44.95 25.77
C ASP A 271 0.48 -46.06 25.01
N THR A 272 0.20 -46.16 23.71
CA THR A 272 1.11 -46.85 22.81
C THR A 272 2.11 -45.77 22.42
N ASP A 273 3.21 -45.73 23.17
CA ASP A 273 4.38 -44.93 22.89
C ASP A 273 4.67 -44.99 21.38
N GLY A 274 4.43 -43.86 20.71
CA GLY A 274 5.13 -43.56 19.48
C GLY A 274 6.59 -43.41 19.86
N ASP A 275 7.31 -44.52 19.91
CA ASP A 275 8.74 -44.59 20.13
C ASP A 275 9.42 -43.62 19.15
N ASP A 276 9.74 -42.42 19.65
CA ASP A 276 10.79 -41.59 19.12
C ASP A 276 12.07 -42.41 19.27
N VAL A 277 12.37 -43.20 18.23
CA VAL A 277 13.60 -43.95 18.14
C VAL A 277 14.72 -42.94 17.96
N GLU A 278 15.24 -42.40 19.06
CA GLU A 278 16.54 -41.73 19.12
C GLU A 278 17.60 -42.76 18.70
N LEU A 279 17.88 -42.83 17.40
CA LEU A 279 18.99 -43.62 16.87
C LEU A 279 20.30 -42.93 17.28
N ASP A 280 20.88 -43.37 18.38
CA ASP A 280 22.23 -42.97 18.79
C ASP A 280 23.20 -43.26 17.62
N PRO A 281 23.96 -42.28 17.09
CA PRO A 281 24.82 -42.42 15.91
C PRO A 281 25.79 -43.61 15.99
N SER A 282 26.22 -43.96 17.21
CA SER A 282 27.05 -45.12 17.53
C SER A 282 26.43 -46.45 17.09
N THR A 283 25.11 -46.58 17.23
CA THR A 283 24.35 -47.81 16.96
C THR A 283 24.15 -48.01 15.45
N LEU A 284 24.03 -46.90 14.71
CA LEU A 284 23.96 -46.92 13.25
C LEU A 284 25.29 -47.36 12.64
N GLU A 285 26.41 -46.93 13.23
CA GLU A 285 27.76 -47.32 12.80
C GLU A 285 28.03 -48.81 13.08
N SER A 286 27.54 -49.37 14.20
CA SER A 286 27.68 -50.81 14.46
C SER A 286 26.82 -51.67 13.53
N MET A 287 25.59 -51.24 13.21
CA MET A 287 24.71 -51.96 12.28
C MET A 287 25.25 -52.01 10.86
N LEU A 288 25.99 -50.98 10.42
CA LEU A 288 26.64 -50.95 9.10
C LEU A 288 27.95 -51.76 9.06
N LEU A 289 28.59 -52.00 10.19
CA LEU A 289 29.86 -52.72 10.29
C LEU A 289 29.70 -54.22 10.59
N GLU A 290 28.52 -54.67 11.04
CA GLU A 290 28.27 -56.10 11.33
C GLU A 290 27.93 -56.95 10.08
N ASP A 291 27.64 -56.32 8.93
CA ASP A 291 27.25 -57.03 7.69
C ASP A 291 28.43 -57.42 6.77
N SER A 292 29.68 -57.15 7.15
CA SER A 292 30.82 -57.36 6.24
C SER A 292 31.34 -58.81 6.13
N ASP A 293 30.87 -59.78 6.93
CA ASP A 293 31.49 -61.11 7.04
C ASP A 293 30.53 -62.31 6.95
N VAL A 294 29.50 -62.27 6.10
CA VAL A 294 28.76 -63.50 5.73
C VAL A 294 29.33 -64.07 4.42
N GLU A 295 30.26 -65.02 4.54
CA GLU A 295 30.81 -65.78 3.41
C GLU A 295 29.71 -66.55 2.67
N PHE A 296 29.36 -66.10 1.45
CA PHE A 296 28.37 -66.72 0.58
C PHE A 296 29.01 -67.84 -0.27
N ASP A 297 29.23 -69.00 0.34
CA ASP A 297 29.62 -70.23 -0.37
C ASP A 297 28.37 -70.99 -0.83
N GLY A 298 27.94 -70.77 -2.07
CA GLY A 298 26.74 -71.43 -2.60
C GLY A 298 26.54 -71.29 -4.12
N GLU A 299 27.28 -72.09 -4.89
CA GLU A 299 27.09 -72.30 -6.32
C GLU A 299 25.75 -73.03 -6.58
N GLY A 300 24.66 -72.29 -6.79
CA GLY A 300 23.36 -72.88 -7.10
C GLY A 300 22.23 -71.87 -7.02
N GLY A 301 21.85 -71.32 -8.16
CA GLY A 301 20.99 -70.14 -8.28
C GLY A 301 19.67 -70.20 -7.51
N ILE A 302 19.38 -69.09 -6.85
CA ILE A 302 18.05 -68.60 -6.52
C ILE A 302 18.13 -67.09 -6.77
N LEU A 303 17.17 -66.53 -7.48
CA LEU A 303 16.87 -65.10 -7.43
C LEU A 303 16.64 -64.77 -5.95
N GLY A 304 17.70 -64.38 -5.24
CA GLY A 304 17.57 -63.75 -3.94
C GLY A 304 16.88 -62.44 -4.20
N GLU A 305 15.59 -62.40 -3.92
CA GLU A 305 14.85 -61.16 -3.76
C GLU A 305 15.74 -60.24 -2.91
N LEU A 306 16.09 -59.08 -3.47
CA LEU A 306 16.79 -58.02 -2.75
C LEU A 306 15.90 -57.69 -1.55
N GLU A 307 16.19 -58.31 -0.40
CA GLU A 307 15.42 -58.13 0.81
C GLU A 307 15.75 -56.70 1.27
N HIS A 308 14.88 -55.76 0.94
CA HIS A 308 14.96 -54.39 1.42
C HIS A 308 14.96 -54.44 2.94
N HIS A 309 16.11 -54.18 3.56
CA HIS A 309 16.20 -54.10 5.01
C HIS A 309 15.34 -52.93 5.46
N ALA A 310 14.13 -53.23 5.97
CA ALA A 310 13.16 -52.23 6.38
C ALA A 310 13.74 -51.18 7.36
N GLY A 311 14.78 -51.55 8.13
CA GLY A 311 15.53 -50.61 8.99
C GLY A 311 16.39 -49.61 8.22
N ALA A 312 17.04 -50.02 7.13
CA ALA A 312 17.85 -49.14 6.28
C ALA A 312 16.97 -48.15 5.51
N ASP A 313 15.81 -48.59 5.00
CA ASP A 313 14.84 -47.72 4.32
C ASP A 313 14.21 -46.70 5.31
N LYS A 314 13.90 -47.12 6.55
CA LYS A 314 13.42 -46.23 7.61
C LYS A 314 14.46 -45.17 8.00
N ALA A 315 15.73 -45.57 8.16
CA ALA A 315 16.82 -44.63 8.48
C ALA A 315 17.07 -43.65 7.32
N LEU A 316 17.03 -44.12 6.06
CA LEU A 316 17.15 -43.26 4.89
C LEU A 316 15.99 -42.26 4.80
N ALA A 317 14.75 -42.70 5.04
CA ALA A 317 13.58 -41.83 5.07
C ALA A 317 13.69 -40.76 6.18
N GLN A 318 14.15 -41.13 7.38
CA GLN A 318 14.42 -40.17 8.46
C GLN A 318 15.53 -39.17 8.09
N LEU A 319 16.61 -39.62 7.46
CA LEU A 319 17.70 -38.73 7.04
C LEU A 319 17.23 -37.75 5.94
N ILE A 320 16.42 -38.22 4.99
CA ILE A 320 15.78 -37.37 3.98
C ILE A 320 14.87 -36.34 4.65
N LYS A 321 14.03 -36.76 5.60
CA LYS A 321 13.14 -35.89 6.37
C LYS A 321 13.94 -34.83 7.15
N MET A 322 14.95 -35.21 7.91
CA MET A 322 15.81 -34.27 8.65
C MET A 322 16.53 -33.27 7.72
N LYS A 323 16.96 -33.71 6.54
CA LYS A 323 17.59 -32.83 5.54
C LYS A 323 16.57 -31.85 4.92
N GLN A 324 15.34 -32.29 4.68
CA GLN A 324 14.25 -31.43 4.21
C GLN A 324 13.85 -30.42 5.29
N GLU A 325 13.70 -30.86 6.55
CA GLU A 325 13.41 -30.01 7.70
C GLU A 325 14.51 -28.98 7.94
N SER A 326 15.79 -29.36 7.83
CA SER A 326 16.92 -28.42 7.95
C SER A 326 16.93 -27.38 6.84
N ARG A 327 16.60 -27.76 5.61
CA ARG A 327 16.46 -26.82 4.47
C ARG A 327 15.28 -25.88 4.67
N LYS A 328 14.15 -26.40 5.14
CA LYS A 328 12.96 -25.61 5.47
C LYS A 328 13.23 -24.62 6.60
N ALA A 329 13.83 -25.08 7.70
CA ALA A 329 14.24 -24.22 8.81
C ALA A 329 15.21 -23.12 8.36
N GLY A 330 16.20 -23.46 7.52
CA GLY A 330 17.12 -22.46 6.96
C GLY A 330 16.41 -21.44 6.04
N ALA A 331 15.39 -21.85 5.29
CA ALA A 331 14.57 -20.95 4.49
C ALA A 331 13.69 -20.04 5.37
N ASP A 332 13.05 -20.61 6.40
CA ASP A 332 12.23 -19.90 7.37
C ASP A 332 13.06 -18.84 8.13
N ASP A 333 14.29 -19.19 8.54
CA ASP A 333 15.20 -18.27 9.23
C ASP A 333 15.68 -17.13 8.32
N ARG A 334 15.96 -17.42 7.04
CA ARG A 334 16.29 -16.39 6.05
C ARG A 334 15.11 -15.45 5.80
N GLU A 335 13.91 -15.99 5.61
CA GLU A 335 12.70 -15.18 5.43
C GLU A 335 12.45 -14.30 6.66
N LYS A 336 12.57 -14.86 7.86
CA LYS A 336 12.43 -14.13 9.12
C LYS A 336 13.43 -12.98 9.22
N SER A 337 14.70 -13.24 8.91
CA SER A 337 15.75 -12.21 8.87
C SER A 337 15.42 -11.10 7.86
N GLU A 338 14.98 -11.47 6.65
CA GLU A 338 14.58 -10.52 5.61
C GLU A 338 13.41 -9.64 6.05
N ILE A 339 12.35 -10.23 6.62
CA ILE A 339 11.18 -9.50 7.11
C ILE A 339 11.57 -8.53 8.24
N SER A 340 12.45 -8.96 9.15
CA SER A 340 12.97 -8.11 10.22
C SER A 340 13.79 -6.93 9.68
N THR A 341 14.62 -7.17 8.66
CA THR A 341 15.34 -6.11 7.94
C THR A 341 14.40 -5.11 7.27
N ARG A 342 13.42 -5.60 6.51
CA ARG A 342 12.39 -4.77 5.85
C ARG A 342 11.63 -3.91 6.85
N LEU A 343 11.27 -4.47 8.02
CA LEU A 343 10.58 -3.73 9.08
C LEU A 343 11.41 -2.57 9.66
N ARG A 344 12.73 -2.74 9.74
CA ARG A 344 13.67 -1.69 10.17
C ARG A 344 13.86 -0.63 9.10
N CYS A 345 14.09 -1.03 7.86
CA CYS A 345 14.23 -0.12 6.71
C CYS A 345 12.96 0.70 6.47
N MET A 346 11.78 0.17 6.83
CA MET A 346 10.51 0.91 6.75
C MET A 346 10.50 2.21 7.57
N VAL A 347 11.32 2.30 8.63
CA VAL A 347 11.49 3.53 9.41
C VAL A 347 12.13 4.64 8.56
N LEU A 348 13.11 4.29 7.74
CA LEU A 348 13.80 5.23 6.85
C LEU A 348 12.83 5.77 5.81
N LEU A 349 12.09 4.89 5.14
CA LEU A 349 11.07 5.29 4.17
C LEU A 349 9.97 6.16 4.81
N GLU A 350 9.50 5.81 6.00
CA GLU A 350 8.50 6.60 6.73
C GLU A 350 8.95 8.01 7.07
N SER A 351 10.24 8.20 7.36
CA SER A 351 10.79 9.50 7.72
C SER A 351 10.75 10.49 6.55
N VAL A 352 10.97 9.99 5.33
CA VAL A 352 10.90 10.77 4.10
C VAL A 352 9.52 11.43 3.96
N PHE A 353 8.44 10.68 4.19
CA PHE A 353 7.07 11.20 4.11
C PHE A 353 6.58 11.96 5.36
N THR A 354 7.33 11.92 6.46
CA THR A 354 6.99 12.67 7.70
C THR A 354 7.82 13.92 7.90
N SER A 355 8.80 14.18 7.03
CA SER A 355 9.59 15.40 7.06
C SER A 355 8.67 16.62 7.06
N LYS A 356 9.00 17.59 7.93
CA LYS A 356 8.30 18.88 7.97
C LYS A 356 8.51 19.64 6.66
N ASN A 357 9.62 19.40 5.99
CA ASN A 357 9.98 20.03 4.74
C ASN A 357 9.34 19.31 3.55
N LYS A 358 8.09 19.65 3.25
CA LYS A 358 7.33 18.99 2.15
C LYS A 358 7.88 19.28 0.76
N SER A 359 8.70 20.31 0.58
CA SER A 359 9.31 20.60 -0.73
C SER A 359 10.40 19.62 -1.11
N VAL A 360 10.90 18.81 -0.15
CA VAL A 360 11.93 17.78 -0.40
C VAL A 360 11.43 16.68 -1.33
N LEU A 361 10.12 16.46 -1.42
CA LEU A 361 9.54 15.40 -2.26
C LEU A 361 8.92 15.98 -3.52
N SER A 362 9.48 15.59 -4.67
CA SER A 362 8.83 15.82 -5.96
C SER A 362 7.60 14.93 -6.11
N ASN A 363 6.61 15.38 -6.90
CA ASN A 363 5.42 14.56 -7.18
C ASN A 363 5.80 13.20 -7.80
N GLN A 364 6.80 13.19 -8.69
CA GLN A 364 7.26 11.98 -9.34
C GLN A 364 7.76 10.94 -8.34
N VAL A 365 8.52 11.38 -7.33
CA VAL A 365 9.08 10.50 -6.29
C VAL A 365 7.99 9.93 -5.38
N VAL A 366 6.97 10.74 -5.04
CA VAL A 366 5.80 10.25 -4.29
C VAL A 366 5.03 9.20 -5.09
N LEU A 367 4.81 9.45 -6.40
CA LEU A 367 4.10 8.54 -7.28
C LEU A 367 4.88 7.22 -7.48
N MET A 368 6.21 7.30 -7.64
CA MET A 368 7.09 6.13 -7.77
C MET A 368 6.98 5.17 -6.60
N ALA A 369 6.84 5.69 -5.37
CA ALA A 369 6.69 4.86 -4.17
C ALA A 369 5.35 4.11 -4.08
N THR A 370 4.33 4.53 -4.85
CA THR A 370 2.96 4.05 -4.67
C THR A 370 2.81 2.58 -5.06
N LEU A 371 3.31 2.19 -6.24
CA LEU A 371 3.11 0.84 -6.76
C LEU A 371 3.93 -0.24 -6.02
N PRO A 372 5.24 -0.05 -5.71
CA PRO A 372 6.01 -1.04 -4.95
C PRO A 372 5.40 -1.31 -3.57
N LEU A 373 4.92 -0.27 -2.87
CA LEU A 373 4.27 -0.43 -1.57
C LEU A 373 2.95 -1.22 -1.67
N LEU A 374 2.15 -1.00 -2.73
CA LEU A 374 0.92 -1.77 -2.97
C LEU A 374 1.24 -3.24 -3.23
N ARG A 375 2.24 -3.53 -4.09
CA ARG A 375 2.70 -4.89 -4.38
C ARG A 375 3.26 -5.59 -3.14
N ALA A 376 4.12 -4.92 -2.38
CA ALA A 376 4.67 -5.42 -1.12
C ALA A 376 3.56 -5.84 -0.16
N ARG A 377 2.55 -4.98 0.00
CA ARG A 377 1.37 -5.27 0.82
C ARG A 377 0.62 -6.50 0.31
N ARG A 378 0.38 -6.63 -1.01
CA ARG A 378 -0.33 -7.78 -1.58
C ARG A 378 0.43 -9.08 -1.36
N ILE A 379 1.72 -9.11 -1.69
CA ILE A 379 2.59 -10.29 -1.51
C ILE A 379 2.60 -10.73 -0.05
N LEU A 380 2.76 -9.77 0.87
CA LEU A 380 2.79 -10.06 2.31
C LEU A 380 1.45 -10.57 2.84
N ASP A 381 0.34 -10.00 2.37
CA ASP A 381 -1.02 -10.45 2.71
C ASP A 381 -1.30 -11.86 2.20
N LYS A 382 -0.83 -12.19 0.97
CA LYS A 382 -0.89 -13.56 0.43
C LYS A 382 -0.05 -14.54 1.26
N SER A 383 1.20 -14.20 1.56
CA SER A 383 2.09 -15.02 2.41
C SER A 383 1.48 -15.29 3.80
N ILE A 384 0.80 -14.30 4.39
CA ILE A 384 0.10 -14.47 5.68
C ILE A 384 -1.14 -15.37 5.54
N GLN A 385 -1.84 -15.33 4.41
CA GLN A 385 -3.00 -16.19 4.15
C GLN A 385 -2.58 -17.63 3.90
N SER A 386 -1.57 -17.88 3.05
CA SER A 386 -1.05 -19.23 2.82
C SER A 386 -0.50 -19.89 4.09
N SER A 387 0.12 -19.10 4.99
CA SER A 387 0.60 -19.59 6.29
C SER A 387 -0.53 -19.96 7.27
N LYS A 388 -1.77 -19.50 7.04
CA LYS A 388 -2.93 -19.88 7.89
C LYS A 388 -3.54 -21.21 7.45
N ASP A 389 -3.46 -21.51 6.17
CA ASP A 389 -4.09 -22.71 5.60
C ASP A 389 -3.21 -23.95 5.83
N SER A 390 -1.88 -23.76 5.97
CA SER A 390 -0.96 -24.84 6.31
C SER A 390 -0.89 -25.10 7.83
N ILE A 391 -1.62 -26.12 8.30
CA ILE A 391 -1.71 -26.55 9.71
C ILE A 391 -0.34 -26.94 10.29
N GLN A 392 0.60 -27.40 9.45
CA GLN A 392 1.94 -27.87 9.85
C GLN A 392 3.07 -26.86 9.55
N SER A 393 2.78 -25.70 8.95
CA SER A 393 3.81 -24.68 8.75
C SER A 393 4.17 -24.01 10.07
N SER A 394 5.48 -23.83 10.30
CA SER A 394 5.98 -23.19 11.49
C SER A 394 5.37 -21.77 11.55
N GLN A 395 4.69 -21.39 12.64
CA GLN A 395 4.14 -20.03 12.81
C GLN A 395 5.25 -18.97 13.01
N VAL A 396 6.50 -19.33 12.74
CA VAL A 396 7.70 -18.54 12.93
C VAL A 396 7.63 -17.34 11.99
N GLY A 397 7.82 -16.13 12.53
CA GLY A 397 7.81 -14.89 11.73
C GLY A 397 6.42 -14.35 11.36
N LEU A 398 5.33 -15.08 11.56
CA LEU A 398 3.96 -14.62 11.25
C LEU A 398 3.61 -13.29 11.96
N GLY A 399 4.09 -13.10 13.19
CA GLY A 399 3.93 -11.86 13.93
C GLY A 399 4.65 -10.66 13.29
N GLU A 400 5.88 -10.87 12.80
CA GLU A 400 6.67 -9.83 12.13
C GLU A 400 6.09 -9.50 10.75
N LYS A 401 5.63 -10.51 9.99
CA LYS A 401 4.90 -10.31 8.73
C LYS A 401 3.66 -9.43 8.95
N ARG A 402 2.86 -9.70 9.98
CA ARG A 402 1.69 -8.86 10.33
C ARG A 402 2.10 -7.44 10.73
N ALA A 403 3.14 -7.29 11.55
CA ALA A 403 3.65 -5.98 11.95
C ALA A 403 4.12 -5.15 10.74
N LEU A 404 4.80 -5.78 9.77
CA LEU A 404 5.21 -5.14 8.53
C LEU A 404 3.99 -4.77 7.66
N LEU A 405 3.00 -5.65 7.54
CA LEU A 405 1.76 -5.38 6.81
C LEU A 405 1.01 -4.17 7.38
N ASP A 406 0.86 -4.12 8.70
CA ASP A 406 0.21 -3.01 9.41
C ASP A 406 0.97 -1.71 9.23
N ARG A 407 2.31 -1.78 9.24
CA ARG A 407 3.18 -0.63 9.01
C ARG A 407 3.06 -0.09 7.58
N ILE A 408 3.06 -0.96 6.57
CA ILE A 408 2.82 -0.58 5.17
C ILE A 408 1.42 0.04 4.99
N ASN A 409 0.38 -0.58 5.58
CA ASN A 409 -0.99 -0.05 5.56
C ASN A 409 -1.05 1.36 6.17
N SER A 410 -0.40 1.55 7.32
CA SER A 410 -0.33 2.83 8.00
C SER A 410 0.40 3.88 7.16
N LEU A 411 1.58 3.55 6.61
CA LEU A 411 2.37 4.42 5.75
C LEU A 411 1.57 4.88 4.52
N LEU A 412 0.95 3.95 3.79
CA LEU A 412 0.12 4.26 2.63
C LEU A 412 -1.07 5.16 3.00
N ARG A 413 -1.89 4.76 3.99
CA ARG A 413 -3.13 5.49 4.33
C ARG A 413 -2.89 6.84 4.97
N SER A 414 -1.86 6.98 5.79
CA SER A 414 -1.67 8.15 6.64
C SER A 414 -0.69 9.17 6.06
N LYS A 415 0.31 8.70 5.30
CA LYS A 415 1.41 9.54 4.83
C LYS A 415 1.40 9.64 3.30
N VAL A 416 1.63 8.54 2.57
CA VAL A 416 1.83 8.55 1.10
C VAL A 416 0.58 9.05 0.35
N LEU A 417 -0.57 8.41 0.55
CA LEU A 417 -1.80 8.70 -0.20
C LEU A 417 -2.52 9.99 0.27
N LYS A 418 -1.97 10.65 1.29
CA LYS A 418 -2.46 11.93 1.82
C LYS A 418 -1.50 13.09 1.57
N VAL A 419 -0.37 12.86 0.90
CA VAL A 419 0.56 13.93 0.53
C VAL A 419 -0.18 14.93 -0.35
N LYS A 420 0.01 16.23 -0.05
CA LYS A 420 -0.40 17.31 -0.94
C LYS A 420 0.71 17.47 -1.97
N LEU A 421 0.41 17.20 -3.23
CA LEU A 421 1.36 17.26 -4.34
C LEU A 421 1.47 18.71 -4.85
N PRO A 422 2.59 19.41 -4.64
CA PRO A 422 2.80 20.73 -5.23
C PRO A 422 3.12 20.59 -6.73
N GLY A 423 2.39 21.31 -7.58
CA GLY A 423 2.64 21.32 -9.04
C GLY A 423 1.99 20.15 -9.80
N SER A 424 2.46 19.91 -11.02
CA SER A 424 1.93 18.90 -11.94
C SER A 424 2.98 17.85 -12.28
N ALA A 425 2.62 16.58 -12.16
CA ALA A 425 3.37 15.45 -12.68
C ALA A 425 3.12 15.25 -14.18
N ASP A 426 4.01 14.50 -14.83
CA ASP A 426 3.86 14.14 -16.23
C ASP A 426 2.63 13.23 -16.45
N ILE A 427 1.86 13.54 -17.49
CA ILE A 427 0.60 12.85 -17.79
C ILE A 427 0.82 11.42 -18.29
N GLU A 428 1.88 11.17 -19.04
CA GLU A 428 2.19 9.83 -19.58
C GLU A 428 2.63 8.89 -18.46
N GLY A 429 3.51 9.36 -17.58
CA GLY A 429 3.88 8.66 -16.35
C GLY A 429 2.67 8.37 -15.44
N CYS A 430 1.78 9.34 -15.25
CA CYS A 430 0.55 9.16 -14.46
C CYS A 430 -0.40 8.13 -15.10
N THR A 431 -0.55 8.16 -16.42
CA THR A 431 -1.40 7.20 -17.15
C THR A 431 -0.85 5.79 -17.02
N THR A 432 0.46 5.63 -17.21
CA THR A 432 1.14 4.34 -17.06
C THR A 432 0.99 3.80 -15.64
N LEU A 433 1.20 4.64 -14.63
CA LEU A 433 1.03 4.25 -13.23
C LEU A 433 -0.42 3.89 -12.90
N ALA A 434 -1.40 4.65 -13.40
CA ALA A 434 -2.81 4.34 -13.19
C ALA A 434 -3.21 2.97 -13.77
N ASN A 435 -2.74 2.66 -14.98
CA ASN A 435 -2.98 1.35 -15.60
C ASN A 435 -2.37 0.22 -14.76
N LYS A 436 -1.13 0.38 -14.30
CA LYS A 436 -0.48 -0.60 -13.42
C LYS A 436 -1.20 -0.78 -12.08
N ILE A 437 -1.76 0.30 -11.51
CA ILE A 437 -2.58 0.21 -10.29
C ILE A 437 -3.90 -0.51 -10.59
N MET A 438 -4.52 -0.28 -11.75
CA MET A 438 -5.73 -1.00 -12.16
C MET A 438 -5.48 -2.50 -12.35
N GLU A 439 -4.35 -2.88 -12.95
CA GLU A 439 -3.89 -4.26 -13.03
C GLU A 439 -3.67 -4.85 -11.63
N GLU A 440 -3.01 -4.11 -10.73
CA GLU A 440 -2.77 -4.56 -9.35
C GLU A 440 -4.07 -4.79 -8.56
N ILE A 441 -5.10 -3.95 -8.76
CA ILE A 441 -6.43 -4.16 -8.16
C ILE A 441 -7.01 -5.53 -8.56
N GLN A 442 -6.79 -5.97 -9.79
CA GLN A 442 -7.28 -7.25 -10.29
C GLN A 442 -6.49 -8.45 -9.73
N LYS A 443 -5.35 -8.24 -9.07
CA LYS A 443 -4.53 -9.32 -8.48
C LYS A 443 -4.94 -9.73 -7.07
N SER A 444 -5.87 -9.01 -6.42
CA SER A 444 -6.31 -9.34 -5.05
C SER A 444 -7.78 -9.01 -4.80
N PRO A 445 -8.59 -9.94 -4.25
CA PRO A 445 -9.95 -9.67 -3.80
C PRO A 445 -10.00 -8.96 -2.43
N ASN A 446 -8.85 -8.66 -1.80
CA ASN A 446 -8.82 -8.05 -0.47
C ASN A 446 -9.35 -6.61 -0.51
N THR A 447 -10.48 -6.36 0.16
CA THR A 447 -11.14 -5.04 0.19
C THR A 447 -10.26 -3.91 0.76
N THR A 448 -9.37 -4.21 1.70
CA THR A 448 -8.41 -3.25 2.26
C THR A 448 -7.35 -2.88 1.24
N HIS A 449 -6.90 -3.84 0.42
CA HIS A 449 -5.98 -3.60 -0.70
C HIS A 449 -6.66 -2.77 -1.79
N THR A 450 -7.85 -3.18 -2.23
CA THR A 450 -8.62 -2.44 -3.25
C THR A 450 -8.88 -0.99 -2.85
N SER A 451 -9.19 -0.73 -1.58
CA SER A 451 -9.35 0.64 -1.06
C SER A 451 -8.03 1.44 -1.12
N LEU A 452 -6.89 0.82 -0.81
CA LEU A 452 -5.58 1.48 -0.93
C LEU A 452 -5.24 1.80 -2.39
N CYS A 453 -5.50 0.88 -3.31
CA CYS A 453 -5.30 1.11 -4.74
C CYS A 453 -6.24 2.20 -5.27
N SER A 454 -7.50 2.27 -4.82
CA SER A 454 -8.39 3.36 -5.22
C SER A 454 -7.91 4.73 -4.72
N LEU A 455 -7.46 4.81 -3.46
CA LEU A 455 -6.84 6.03 -2.93
C LEU A 455 -5.56 6.40 -3.71
N ALA A 456 -4.81 5.42 -4.20
CA ALA A 456 -3.68 5.64 -5.11
C ALA A 456 -4.11 6.21 -6.47
N LEU A 457 -5.16 5.70 -7.10
CA LEU A 457 -5.72 6.28 -8.33
C LEU A 457 -6.15 7.73 -8.13
N VAL A 458 -6.77 8.04 -6.98
CA VAL A 458 -7.12 9.41 -6.61
C VAL A 458 -5.88 10.29 -6.46
N LEU A 459 -4.80 9.78 -5.86
CA LEU A 459 -3.53 10.51 -5.75
C LEU A 459 -2.96 10.82 -7.14
N VAL A 460 -2.96 9.84 -8.05
CA VAL A 460 -2.49 10.00 -9.44
C VAL A 460 -3.30 11.09 -10.16
N ILE A 461 -4.63 11.07 -10.04
CA ILE A 461 -5.50 12.11 -10.60
C ILE A 461 -5.14 13.50 -10.05
N LYS A 462 -4.88 13.61 -8.74
CA LYS A 462 -4.51 14.88 -8.09
C LYS A 462 -3.12 15.36 -8.46
N ALA A 463 -2.25 14.48 -8.98
CA ALA A 463 -0.90 14.82 -9.38
C ALA A 463 -0.86 15.55 -10.73
N VAL A 464 -1.89 15.39 -11.56
CA VAL A 464 -1.94 15.93 -12.91
C VAL A 464 -2.48 17.37 -12.92
N ASP A 465 -2.08 18.15 -13.92
CA ASP A 465 -2.61 19.49 -14.11
C ASP A 465 -4.13 19.52 -14.39
N SER A 466 -4.73 20.70 -14.22
CA SER A 466 -6.17 20.87 -14.43
C SER A 466 -6.62 20.68 -15.88
N GLN A 467 -5.72 20.70 -16.86
CA GLN A 467 -6.07 20.55 -18.28
C GLN A 467 -6.23 19.07 -18.66
N HIS A 468 -5.40 18.20 -18.09
CA HIS A 468 -5.35 16.78 -18.40
C HIS A 468 -6.08 15.91 -17.37
N VAL A 469 -6.39 16.43 -16.18
CA VAL A 469 -7.04 15.67 -15.10
C VAL A 469 -8.36 15.01 -15.53
N LEU A 470 -9.18 15.69 -16.34
CA LEU A 470 -10.46 15.16 -16.80
C LEU A 470 -10.30 14.06 -17.84
N THR A 471 -9.28 14.16 -18.70
CA THR A 471 -8.97 13.12 -19.70
C THR A 471 -8.51 11.87 -18.97
N LEU A 472 -7.50 12.00 -18.09
CA LEU A 472 -6.99 10.87 -17.32
C LEU A 472 -8.08 10.20 -16.48
N ALA A 473 -8.90 10.98 -15.78
CA ALA A 473 -9.97 10.43 -14.96
C ALA A 473 -11.03 9.68 -15.80
N LYS A 474 -11.30 10.11 -17.04
CA LYS A 474 -12.19 9.38 -17.96
C LYS A 474 -11.53 8.07 -18.42
N ASP A 475 -10.26 8.12 -18.80
CA ASP A 475 -9.52 6.96 -19.29
C ASP A 475 -9.40 5.85 -18.23
N ILE A 476 -9.38 6.22 -16.94
CA ILE A 476 -9.37 5.27 -15.82
C ILE A 476 -10.80 4.79 -15.49
N TYR A 477 -11.69 5.73 -15.15
CA TYR A 477 -12.93 5.37 -14.46
C TYR A 477 -14.08 4.97 -15.39
N VAL A 478 -14.10 5.41 -16.64
CA VAL A 478 -15.14 4.97 -17.60
C VAL A 478 -14.95 3.49 -17.95
N PRO A 479 -13.77 3.02 -18.40
CA PRO A 479 -13.56 1.60 -18.65
C PRO A 479 -13.72 0.74 -17.41
N ALA A 480 -13.28 1.21 -16.24
CA ALA A 480 -13.46 0.49 -14.98
C ALA A 480 -14.95 0.31 -14.62
N LEU A 481 -15.78 1.31 -14.89
CA LEU A 481 -17.22 1.24 -14.62
C LEU A 481 -17.95 0.35 -15.62
N ASP A 482 -17.57 0.41 -16.89
CA ASP A 482 -18.08 -0.49 -17.93
C ASP A 482 -17.72 -1.94 -17.60
N GLU A 483 -16.47 -2.22 -17.21
CA GLU A 483 -16.05 -3.54 -16.74
C GLU A 483 -16.85 -3.99 -15.51
N TRP A 484 -16.95 -3.14 -14.49
CA TRP A 484 -17.62 -3.44 -13.24
C TRP A 484 -19.10 -3.79 -13.44
N SER A 485 -19.78 -3.08 -14.34
CA SER A 485 -21.21 -3.25 -14.62
C SER A 485 -21.53 -4.41 -15.57
N SER A 486 -20.63 -4.71 -16.53
CA SER A 486 -20.89 -5.66 -17.62
C SER A 486 -20.22 -7.03 -17.47
N LYS A 487 -18.99 -7.12 -16.95
CA LYS A 487 -18.25 -8.41 -16.91
C LYS A 487 -18.77 -9.35 -15.82
N LYS A 488 -18.87 -10.65 -16.15
CA LYS A 488 -19.41 -11.68 -15.23
C LYS A 488 -18.56 -11.90 -13.98
N ARG A 489 -17.24 -11.91 -14.14
CA ARG A 489 -16.25 -12.16 -13.08
C ARG A 489 -15.30 -10.97 -13.00
N THR A 490 -15.76 -9.85 -12.42
CA THR A 490 -14.88 -8.69 -12.17
C THR A 490 -14.44 -8.71 -10.71
N LYS A 491 -13.15 -8.39 -10.49
CA LYS A 491 -12.58 -8.17 -9.16
C LYS A 491 -12.71 -6.71 -8.72
N LEU A 492 -13.22 -5.83 -9.60
CA LEU A 492 -13.46 -4.42 -9.27
C LEU A 492 -14.60 -4.30 -8.25
N SER A 493 -14.37 -3.48 -7.23
CA SER A 493 -15.33 -3.16 -6.19
C SER A 493 -15.86 -1.73 -6.36
N GLY A 494 -17.12 -1.51 -5.97
CA GLY A 494 -17.75 -0.18 -5.99
C GLY A 494 -17.00 0.87 -5.14
N VAL A 495 -16.19 0.43 -4.18
CA VAL A 495 -15.32 1.28 -3.35
C VAL A 495 -14.39 2.16 -4.20
N ILE A 496 -14.01 1.69 -5.39
CA ILE A 496 -13.12 2.46 -6.28
C ILE A 496 -13.77 3.81 -6.66
N PHE A 497 -15.08 3.78 -6.88
CA PHE A 497 -15.89 4.93 -7.26
C PHE A 497 -16.17 5.85 -6.07
N ASP A 498 -16.42 5.29 -4.88
CA ASP A 498 -16.70 6.04 -3.66
C ASP A 498 -15.50 6.93 -3.23
N ASP A 499 -14.28 6.42 -3.40
CA ASP A 499 -13.06 7.19 -3.08
C ASP A 499 -12.88 8.38 -4.04
N LEU A 500 -13.11 8.22 -5.35
CA LEU A 500 -13.09 9.36 -6.28
C LEU A 500 -14.17 10.37 -5.92
N LEU A 501 -15.38 9.90 -5.62
CA LEU A 501 -16.51 10.74 -5.28
C LEU A 501 -16.26 11.57 -4.01
N SER A 502 -15.67 10.96 -2.99
CA SER A 502 -15.40 11.61 -1.71
C SER A 502 -14.20 12.58 -1.77
N LYS A 503 -13.19 12.29 -2.61
CA LYS A 503 -11.93 13.05 -2.64
C LYS A 503 -11.82 14.04 -3.79
N CYS A 504 -12.56 13.83 -4.87
CA CYS A 504 -12.55 14.59 -6.12
C CYS A 504 -14.00 14.73 -6.69
N PRO A 505 -14.96 15.27 -5.93
CA PRO A 505 -16.39 15.26 -6.29
C PRO A 505 -16.70 15.89 -7.65
N SER A 506 -16.06 17.02 -7.98
CA SER A 506 -16.29 17.72 -9.24
C SER A 506 -15.80 16.91 -10.45
N ILE A 507 -14.69 16.17 -10.30
CA ILE A 507 -14.17 15.27 -11.33
C ILE A 507 -15.13 14.09 -11.50
N ALA A 508 -15.52 13.43 -10.41
CA ALA A 508 -16.43 12.28 -10.43
C ALA A 508 -17.75 12.58 -11.16
N ARG A 509 -18.34 13.76 -10.90
CA ARG A 509 -19.57 14.22 -11.60
C ARG A 509 -19.38 14.34 -13.11
N ILE A 510 -18.26 14.90 -13.55
CA ILE A 510 -17.98 15.10 -14.97
C ILE A 510 -17.70 13.77 -15.66
N THR A 511 -16.95 12.87 -15.01
CA THR A 511 -16.45 11.65 -15.65
C THR A 511 -17.43 10.48 -15.57
N MET A 512 -18.15 10.33 -14.46
CA MET A 512 -18.90 9.10 -14.19
C MET A 512 -20.40 9.18 -14.42
N THR A 513 -21.03 10.36 -14.35
CA THR A 513 -22.52 10.46 -14.31
C THR A 513 -23.18 9.76 -15.48
N LYS A 514 -22.65 9.94 -16.70
CA LYS A 514 -23.15 9.29 -17.91
C LYS A 514 -23.00 7.76 -17.84
N SER A 515 -21.79 7.27 -17.55
CA SER A 515 -21.53 5.83 -17.48
C SER A 515 -22.32 5.15 -16.35
N LEU A 516 -22.51 5.82 -15.22
CA LEU A 516 -23.37 5.36 -14.12
C LEU A 516 -24.84 5.28 -14.54
N SER A 517 -25.34 6.24 -15.32
CA SER A 517 -26.69 6.20 -15.89
C SER A 517 -26.87 4.98 -16.79
N THR A 518 -25.90 4.72 -17.67
CA THR A 518 -25.86 3.50 -18.51
C THR A 518 -25.83 2.25 -17.64
N ALA A 519 -24.94 2.17 -16.65
CA ALA A 519 -24.84 1.02 -15.76
C ALA A 519 -26.12 0.78 -14.94
N ALA A 520 -26.79 1.82 -14.46
CA ALA A 520 -28.05 1.70 -13.75
C ALA A 520 -29.17 1.08 -14.61
N ASN A 521 -29.11 1.29 -15.93
CA ASN A 521 -30.04 0.70 -16.89
C ASN A 521 -29.63 -0.72 -17.33
N GLU A 522 -28.36 -0.90 -17.68
CA GLU A 522 -27.85 -2.01 -18.48
C GLU A 522 -27.02 -3.03 -17.71
N SER A 523 -26.71 -2.79 -16.42
CA SER A 523 -25.93 -3.76 -15.63
C SER A 523 -26.59 -5.14 -15.62
N ARG A 524 -25.74 -6.18 -15.69
CA ARG A 524 -26.16 -7.57 -15.80
C ARG A 524 -27.00 -8.10 -14.62
N SER A 525 -26.86 -7.48 -13.44
CA SER A 525 -27.55 -7.94 -12.23
C SER A 525 -28.36 -6.81 -11.58
N PRO A 526 -29.53 -7.11 -10.99
CA PRO A 526 -30.30 -6.13 -10.23
C PRO A 526 -29.52 -5.51 -9.06
N TYR A 527 -28.53 -6.25 -8.51
CA TYR A 527 -27.63 -5.72 -7.49
C TYR A 527 -26.77 -4.57 -8.03
N LEU A 528 -26.08 -4.78 -9.17
CA LEU A 528 -25.24 -3.76 -9.78
C LEU A 528 -26.05 -2.54 -10.27
N LYS A 529 -27.27 -2.77 -10.77
CA LYS A 529 -28.20 -1.68 -11.09
C LYS A 529 -28.54 -0.84 -9.84
N SER A 530 -28.90 -1.50 -8.74
CA SER A 530 -29.20 -0.85 -7.45
C SER A 530 -27.99 -0.06 -6.93
N GLU A 531 -26.80 -0.66 -7.01
CA GLU A 531 -25.56 -0.03 -6.56
C GLU A 531 -25.18 1.18 -7.44
N SER A 532 -25.44 1.11 -8.74
CA SER A 532 -25.30 2.26 -9.64
C SER A 532 -26.23 3.42 -9.23
N PHE A 533 -27.47 3.13 -8.82
CA PHE A 533 -28.37 4.14 -8.25
C PHE A 533 -27.88 4.70 -6.92
N ARG A 534 -27.28 3.88 -6.05
CA ARG A 534 -26.65 4.38 -4.81
C ARG A 534 -25.57 5.40 -5.14
N ILE A 535 -24.64 5.06 -6.05
CA ILE A 535 -23.55 5.95 -6.44
C ILE A 535 -24.08 7.20 -7.15
N LEU A 536 -25.08 7.08 -8.05
CA LEU A 536 -25.75 8.23 -8.66
C LEU A 536 -26.38 9.16 -7.61
N SER A 537 -27.04 8.59 -6.60
CA SER A 537 -27.60 9.38 -5.51
C SER A 537 -26.52 10.19 -4.81
N ASP A 538 -25.38 9.56 -4.54
CA ASP A 538 -24.25 10.21 -3.86
C ASP A 538 -23.63 11.31 -4.77
N VAL A 539 -23.51 11.09 -6.09
CA VAL A 539 -23.09 12.06 -7.11
C VAL A 539 -23.93 13.33 -7.11
N TYR A 540 -25.27 13.19 -7.06
CA TYR A 540 -26.20 14.32 -7.02
C TYR A 540 -26.37 14.93 -5.62
N SER A 541 -26.06 14.20 -4.54
CA SER A 541 -26.21 14.66 -3.15
C SER A 541 -25.13 15.66 -2.71
N LEU A 542 -23.96 15.62 -3.36
CA LEU A 542 -22.85 16.49 -3.03
C LEU A 542 -23.29 17.96 -3.19
N LYS A 543 -23.10 18.76 -2.15
CA LYS A 543 -23.35 20.21 -2.27
C LYS A 543 -22.18 20.84 -3.01
N GLN A 544 -22.45 21.83 -3.85
CA GLN A 544 -21.38 22.71 -4.32
C GLN A 544 -20.74 23.34 -3.08
N THR A 545 -19.46 23.08 -2.86
CA THR A 545 -18.62 23.81 -1.89
C THR A 545 -18.36 25.22 -2.42
N GLY A 546 -19.43 25.97 -2.65
CA GLY A 546 -19.38 27.34 -3.12
C GLY A 546 -19.29 28.29 -1.93
N GLY A 547 -18.21 29.07 -1.87
CA GLY A 547 -18.16 30.34 -1.15
C GLY A 547 -17.64 30.27 0.29
N ASP A 548 -16.40 30.71 0.46
CA ASP A 548 -16.02 31.81 1.39
C ASP A 548 -14.49 32.03 1.44
N THR A 549 -13.69 31.14 0.84
CA THR A 549 -12.24 31.33 0.74
C THR A 549 -11.85 32.02 -0.57
N ALA A 550 -11.33 33.24 -0.47
CA ALA A 550 -10.99 34.14 -1.58
C ALA A 550 -9.89 33.62 -2.55
N ASP A 551 -9.21 32.52 -2.23
CA ASP A 551 -8.07 32.00 -3.02
C ASP A 551 -8.45 30.94 -4.09
N SER A 552 -9.74 30.72 -4.39
CA SER A 552 -10.23 29.59 -5.20
C SER A 552 -10.60 29.88 -6.66
N SER A 553 -9.91 30.78 -7.35
CA SER A 553 -10.26 31.17 -8.73
C SER A 553 -10.19 30.01 -9.75
N SER A 554 -9.28 29.04 -9.59
CA SER A 554 -9.15 27.88 -10.48
C SER A 554 -10.19 26.78 -10.23
N ASN A 555 -10.57 26.53 -8.98
CA ASN A 555 -11.57 25.51 -8.62
C ASN A 555 -12.96 25.84 -9.17
N ASN A 556 -13.28 27.13 -9.30
CA ASN A 556 -14.56 27.59 -9.81
C ASN A 556 -14.87 27.09 -11.23
N LEU A 557 -13.86 26.91 -12.10
CA LEU A 557 -14.09 26.43 -13.47
C LEU A 557 -14.55 24.97 -13.49
N LEU A 558 -13.89 24.12 -12.70
CA LEU A 558 -14.21 22.70 -12.61
C LEU A 558 -15.57 22.48 -11.93
N ASP A 559 -15.89 23.29 -10.92
CA ASP A 559 -17.17 23.21 -10.23
C ASP A 559 -18.34 23.59 -11.14
N ASN A 560 -18.18 24.63 -11.96
CA ASN A 560 -19.18 25.00 -12.97
C ASN A 560 -19.34 23.90 -14.02
N ALA A 561 -18.24 23.39 -14.57
CA ALA A 561 -18.27 22.28 -15.52
C ALA A 561 -18.92 21.02 -14.93
N SER A 562 -18.72 20.76 -13.64
CA SER A 562 -19.36 19.64 -12.94
C SER A 562 -20.86 19.80 -12.80
N PHE A 563 -21.32 21.02 -12.60
CA PHE A 563 -22.74 21.33 -12.53
C PHE A 563 -23.40 21.21 -13.90
N ASP A 564 -22.75 21.75 -14.94
CA ASP A 564 -23.23 21.64 -16.33
C ASP A 564 -23.33 20.17 -16.74
N ALA A 565 -22.32 19.35 -16.43
CA ALA A 565 -22.34 17.91 -16.70
C ALA A 565 -23.50 17.18 -16.00
N LEU A 566 -23.82 17.53 -14.75
CA LEU A 566 -24.98 16.97 -14.04
C LEU A 566 -26.30 17.40 -14.69
N ASN A 567 -26.41 18.68 -15.07
CA ASN A 567 -27.62 19.20 -15.70
C ASN A 567 -27.85 18.59 -17.09
N ASP A 568 -26.78 18.38 -17.87
CA ASP A 568 -26.83 17.78 -19.20
C ASP A 568 -27.27 16.31 -19.14
N GLU A 569 -26.82 15.56 -18.12
CA GLU A 569 -27.15 14.13 -17.96
C GLU A 569 -28.44 13.88 -17.15
N ALA A 570 -29.03 14.91 -16.55
CA ALA A 570 -30.22 14.78 -15.69
C ALA A 570 -31.40 14.12 -16.42
N LEU A 571 -31.59 14.40 -17.71
CA LEU A 571 -32.67 13.78 -18.51
C LEU A 571 -32.49 12.27 -18.63
N SER A 572 -31.27 11.81 -18.93
CA SER A 572 -30.96 10.38 -19.02
C SER A 572 -31.19 9.70 -17.67
N VAL A 573 -30.72 10.30 -16.57
CA VAL A 573 -30.89 9.73 -15.22
C VAL A 573 -32.36 9.63 -14.85
N LEU A 574 -33.17 10.67 -15.12
CA LEU A 574 -34.62 10.62 -14.90
C LEU A 574 -35.28 9.51 -15.72
N LYS A 575 -34.84 9.31 -16.97
CA LYS A 575 -35.36 8.24 -17.81
C LYS A 575 -35.02 6.85 -17.25
N VAL A 576 -33.81 6.67 -16.76
CA VAL A 576 -33.37 5.40 -16.15
C VAL A 576 -34.10 5.13 -14.83
N ILE A 577 -34.37 6.17 -14.02
CA ILE A 577 -35.23 6.05 -12.83
C ILE A 577 -36.66 5.65 -13.20
N GLU A 578 -37.24 6.24 -14.25
CA GLU A 578 -38.57 5.88 -14.73
C GLU A 578 -38.66 4.38 -15.06
N LEU A 579 -37.68 3.87 -15.81
CA LEU A 579 -37.60 2.45 -16.17
C LEU A 579 -37.41 1.56 -14.95
N ALA A 580 -36.54 1.95 -14.01
CA ALA A 580 -36.28 1.18 -12.79
C ALA A 580 -37.49 1.08 -11.86
N LEU A 581 -38.35 2.11 -11.80
CA LEU A 581 -39.61 2.07 -11.04
C LEU A 581 -40.66 1.14 -11.66
N GLN A 582 -40.47 0.71 -12.91
CA GLN A 582 -41.32 -0.25 -13.60
C GLN A 582 -40.71 -1.66 -13.63
N ASP A 583 -39.43 -1.79 -13.25
CA ASP A 583 -38.71 -3.06 -13.21
C ASP A 583 -39.08 -3.85 -11.95
N ASN A 584 -39.72 -5.02 -12.16
CA ASN A 584 -40.18 -5.91 -11.09
C ASN A 584 -39.06 -6.37 -10.15
N ASP A 585 -37.80 -6.43 -10.60
CA ASP A 585 -36.70 -6.88 -9.74
C ASP A 585 -36.11 -5.74 -8.90
N LEU A 586 -36.12 -4.51 -9.42
CA LEU A 586 -35.64 -3.33 -8.70
C LEU A 586 -36.64 -2.81 -7.66
N ILE A 587 -37.95 -2.99 -7.89
CA ILE A 587 -38.99 -2.58 -6.92
C ILE A 587 -39.10 -3.51 -5.70
N LYS A 588 -38.41 -4.66 -5.70
CA LYS A 588 -38.45 -5.63 -4.60
C LYS A 588 -37.36 -5.37 -3.55
N GLY A 589 -37.73 -5.58 -2.28
CA GLY A 589 -36.78 -5.70 -1.18
C GLY A 589 -36.06 -4.39 -0.81
N LYS A 590 -34.73 -4.47 -0.64
CA LYS A 590 -33.89 -3.30 -0.28
C LYS A 590 -33.54 -2.43 -1.50
N ARG A 591 -33.57 -2.99 -2.72
CA ARG A 591 -33.10 -2.33 -3.96
C ARG A 591 -33.91 -1.09 -4.32
N VAL A 592 -35.23 -1.13 -4.10
CA VAL A 592 -36.12 0.01 -4.33
C VAL A 592 -35.71 1.26 -3.53
N ARG A 593 -35.02 1.08 -2.40
CA ARG A 593 -34.57 2.21 -1.57
C ARG A 593 -33.49 3.02 -2.28
N ASP A 594 -32.59 2.38 -3.01
CA ASP A 594 -31.52 3.07 -3.73
C ASP A 594 -32.09 3.86 -4.92
N VAL A 595 -33.04 3.27 -5.66
CA VAL A 595 -33.78 3.95 -6.74
C VAL A 595 -34.54 5.17 -6.21
N LEU A 596 -35.28 5.01 -5.10
CA LEU A 596 -36.03 6.11 -4.49
C LEU A 596 -35.12 7.19 -3.89
N LYS A 597 -33.98 6.81 -3.29
CA LYS A 597 -32.98 7.76 -2.78
C LYS A 597 -32.38 8.56 -3.94
N ALA A 598 -32.02 7.91 -5.05
CA ALA A 598 -31.56 8.59 -6.26
C ALA A 598 -32.60 9.59 -6.80
N CYS A 599 -33.88 9.19 -6.84
CA CYS A 599 -35.00 10.03 -7.23
C CYS A 599 -35.20 11.23 -6.28
N GLU A 600 -35.08 11.04 -4.97
CA GLU A 600 -35.14 12.14 -3.98
C GLU A 600 -33.97 13.11 -4.14
N THR A 601 -32.75 12.61 -4.36
CA THR A 601 -31.57 13.46 -4.54
C THR A 601 -31.61 14.25 -5.83
N ILE A 602 -32.03 13.66 -6.95
CA ILE A 602 -32.15 14.39 -8.22
C ILE A 602 -33.28 15.42 -8.17
N ALA A 603 -34.43 15.10 -7.55
CA ALA A 603 -35.50 16.07 -7.34
C ALA A 603 -35.04 17.25 -6.48
N SER A 604 -34.21 17.00 -5.46
CA SER A 604 -33.61 18.06 -4.64
C SER A 604 -32.64 18.91 -5.45
N PHE A 605 -31.75 18.29 -6.23
CA PHE A 605 -30.86 18.99 -7.14
C PHE A 605 -31.63 19.89 -8.13
N ILE A 606 -32.70 19.39 -8.75
CA ILE A 606 -33.53 20.14 -9.70
C ILE A 606 -34.25 21.33 -9.03
N SER A 607 -34.73 21.13 -7.79
CA SER A 607 -35.38 22.17 -6.99
C SER A 607 -34.42 23.32 -6.64
N ASP A 608 -33.20 22.98 -6.22
CA ASP A 608 -32.23 23.95 -5.72
C ASP A 608 -31.51 24.70 -6.85
N SER A 609 -31.56 24.15 -8.07
CA SER A 609 -30.78 24.63 -9.20
C SER A 609 -31.62 25.28 -10.32
N LYS A 610 -30.96 26.15 -11.09
CA LYS A 610 -31.53 26.75 -12.31
C LYS A 610 -31.43 25.78 -13.49
N THR A 611 -32.00 24.60 -13.32
CA THR A 611 -32.09 23.55 -14.34
C THR A 611 -32.99 23.97 -15.50
N ASN A 612 -32.77 23.34 -16.65
CA ASN A 612 -33.61 23.53 -17.84
C ASN A 612 -35.07 23.11 -17.55
N ARG A 613 -36.03 23.86 -18.09
CA ARG A 613 -37.46 23.54 -18.07
C ARG A 613 -37.75 22.11 -18.49
N GLU A 614 -37.05 21.60 -19.51
CA GLU A 614 -37.24 20.23 -19.99
C GLU A 614 -36.95 19.18 -18.92
N VAL A 615 -35.90 19.39 -18.11
CA VAL A 615 -35.55 18.52 -16.98
C VAL A 615 -36.65 18.53 -15.93
N ARG A 616 -37.18 19.71 -15.60
CA ARG A 616 -38.29 19.87 -14.63
C ARG A 616 -39.57 19.19 -15.10
N LEU A 617 -39.90 19.29 -16.39
CA LEU A 617 -41.05 18.60 -16.98
C LEU A 617 -40.87 17.08 -16.95
N SER A 618 -39.67 16.60 -17.27
CA SER A 618 -39.33 15.17 -17.25
C SER A 618 -39.39 14.59 -15.84
N LEU A 619 -39.03 15.36 -14.82
CA LEU A 619 -39.21 14.98 -13.41
C LEU A 619 -40.69 14.71 -13.09
N GLY A 620 -41.60 15.51 -13.68
CA GLY A 620 -43.04 15.32 -13.53
C GLY A 620 -43.56 13.96 -14.03
N ILE A 621 -42.90 13.36 -15.03
CA ILE A 621 -43.27 12.04 -15.58
C ILE A 621 -43.15 10.94 -14.53
N LEU A 622 -42.23 11.09 -13.56
CA LEU A 622 -42.04 10.11 -12.48
C LEU A 622 -43.22 10.00 -11.51
N SER A 623 -44.15 10.97 -11.52
CA SER A 623 -45.34 10.96 -10.65
C SER A 623 -46.21 9.71 -10.86
N THR A 624 -46.37 9.28 -12.12
CA THR A 624 -47.18 8.11 -12.48
C THR A 624 -46.60 6.79 -11.94
N PRO A 625 -45.33 6.43 -12.23
CA PRO A 625 -44.75 5.20 -11.68
C PRO A 625 -44.62 5.25 -10.15
N LEU A 626 -44.40 6.41 -9.52
CA LEU A 626 -44.38 6.54 -8.06
C LEU A 626 -45.75 6.24 -7.42
N ASN A 627 -46.85 6.69 -8.03
CA ASN A 627 -48.20 6.37 -7.55
C ASN A 627 -48.52 4.88 -7.71
N LEU A 628 -48.18 4.29 -8.87
CA LEU A 628 -48.33 2.85 -9.09
C LEU A 628 -47.53 2.02 -8.07
N LEU A 629 -46.30 2.44 -7.75
CA LEU A 629 -45.49 1.80 -6.72
C LEU A 629 -46.09 1.98 -5.32
N THR A 630 -46.70 3.12 -5.03
CA THR A 630 -47.41 3.37 -3.76
C THR A 630 -48.59 2.42 -3.57
N GLU A 631 -49.36 2.20 -4.63
CA GLU A 631 -50.52 1.31 -4.63
C GLU A 631 -50.12 -0.16 -4.50
N SER A 632 -49.11 -0.58 -5.27
CA SER A 632 -48.67 -1.98 -5.36
C SER A 632 -47.74 -2.45 -4.25
N SER A 633 -46.99 -1.55 -3.60
CA SER A 633 -46.04 -1.93 -2.56
C SER A 633 -46.74 -2.46 -1.31
N ALA A 634 -46.20 -3.50 -0.67
CA ALA A 634 -46.66 -3.93 0.66
C ALA A 634 -46.00 -3.12 1.80
N SER A 635 -44.88 -2.44 1.53
CA SER A 635 -44.08 -1.76 2.54
C SER A 635 -44.59 -0.35 2.81
N ILE A 636 -45.10 -0.10 4.02
CA ILE A 636 -45.58 1.21 4.47
C ILE A 636 -44.49 2.28 4.30
N ASN A 637 -43.23 1.95 4.59
CA ASN A 637 -42.12 2.89 4.44
C ASN A 637 -41.91 3.30 2.98
N VAL A 638 -42.02 2.36 2.04
CA VAL A 638 -41.92 2.66 0.60
C VAL A 638 -43.08 3.55 0.17
N LYS A 639 -44.31 3.26 0.61
CA LYS A 639 -45.48 4.12 0.33
C LYS A 639 -45.28 5.56 0.84
N ASN A 640 -44.78 5.70 2.06
CA ASN A 640 -44.54 7.02 2.67
C ASN A 640 -43.46 7.81 1.90
N VAL A 641 -42.39 7.14 1.47
CA VAL A 641 -41.34 7.79 0.66
C VAL A 641 -41.89 8.19 -0.71
N CYS A 642 -42.61 7.31 -1.41
CA CYS A 642 -43.19 7.60 -2.72
C CYS A 642 -44.21 8.76 -2.66
N THR A 643 -45.08 8.78 -1.65
CA THR A 643 -46.07 9.87 -1.48
C THR A 643 -45.41 11.22 -1.18
N LYS A 644 -44.41 11.24 -0.28
CA LYS A 644 -43.60 12.44 0.01
C LYS A 644 -42.90 12.94 -1.26
N LEU A 645 -42.26 12.03 -1.99
CA LEU A 645 -41.50 12.36 -3.20
C LEU A 645 -42.42 12.86 -4.32
N ASN A 646 -43.56 12.21 -4.53
CA ASN A 646 -44.56 12.64 -5.51
C ASN A 646 -45.09 14.05 -5.17
N THR A 647 -45.37 14.33 -3.89
CA THR A 647 -45.77 15.68 -3.45
C THR A 647 -44.70 16.72 -3.79
N LYS A 648 -43.44 16.43 -3.47
CA LYS A 648 -42.31 17.32 -3.78
C LYS A 648 -42.15 17.56 -5.29
N ILE A 649 -42.28 16.51 -6.11
CA ILE A 649 -42.21 16.62 -7.58
C ILE A 649 -43.34 17.53 -8.11
N LEU A 650 -44.57 17.35 -7.63
CA LEU A 650 -45.70 18.19 -8.02
C LEU A 650 -45.49 19.66 -7.63
N GLU A 651 -44.91 19.94 -6.46
CA GLU A 651 -44.54 21.30 -6.05
C GLU A 651 -43.50 21.93 -6.98
N ILE A 652 -42.44 21.18 -7.35
CA ILE A 652 -41.40 21.65 -8.30
C ILE A 652 -42.01 21.95 -9.67
N VAL A 653 -42.87 21.07 -10.19
CA VAL A 653 -43.52 21.29 -11.49
C VAL A 653 -44.49 22.47 -11.44
N LYS A 654 -45.25 22.62 -10.35
CA LYS A 654 -46.19 23.72 -10.17
C LYS A 654 -45.48 25.08 -10.12
N THR A 655 -44.43 25.18 -9.31
CA THR A 655 -43.62 26.41 -9.21
C THR A 655 -42.99 26.78 -10.56
N GLN A 656 -42.57 25.80 -11.36
CA GLN A 656 -42.10 26.06 -12.73
C GLN A 656 -43.20 26.66 -13.62
N ASN A 657 -44.40 26.08 -13.60
CA ASN A 657 -45.52 26.59 -14.41
C ASN A 657 -45.93 28.01 -13.99
N GLU A 658 -45.89 28.31 -12.70
CA GLU A 658 -46.12 29.66 -12.16
C GLU A 658 -45.05 30.64 -12.67
N THR A 659 -43.76 30.27 -12.61
CA THR A 659 -42.67 31.12 -13.14
C THR A 659 -42.76 31.32 -14.66
N ASP A 660 -43.17 30.30 -15.41
CA ASP A 660 -43.35 30.41 -16.86
C ASP A 660 -44.52 31.34 -17.21
N ALA A 661 -45.61 31.28 -16.43
CA ALA A 661 -46.75 32.19 -16.58
C ALA A 661 -46.35 33.64 -16.27
N GLU A 662 -45.61 33.87 -15.19
CA GLU A 662 -45.09 35.21 -14.85
C GLU A 662 -44.14 35.78 -15.91
N MET A 663 -43.26 34.95 -16.48
CA MET A 663 -42.36 35.38 -17.55
C MET A 663 -43.13 35.70 -18.83
N ALA A 664 -44.14 34.91 -19.19
CA ALA A 664 -44.99 35.18 -20.35
C ALA A 664 -45.79 36.49 -20.19
N GLU A 665 -46.30 36.77 -18.99
CA GLU A 665 -47.00 38.02 -18.67
C GLU A 665 -46.06 39.24 -18.73
N LYS A 666 -44.83 39.11 -18.22
CA LYS A 666 -43.77 40.13 -18.33
C LYS A 666 -43.37 40.40 -19.78
N GLU A 667 -43.30 39.37 -20.62
CA GLU A 667 -42.97 39.54 -22.04
C GLU A 667 -44.11 40.24 -22.81
N LEU A 668 -45.37 39.90 -22.52
CA LEU A 668 -46.55 40.55 -23.10
C LEU A 668 -46.64 42.03 -22.71
N THR A 669 -46.40 42.35 -21.43
CA THR A 669 -46.39 43.74 -20.95
C THR A 669 -45.24 44.55 -21.55
N ALA A 670 -44.03 43.98 -21.65
CA ALA A 670 -42.89 44.63 -22.30
C ALA A 670 -43.13 44.91 -23.80
N LYS A 671 -43.78 43.98 -24.53
CA LYS A 671 -44.14 44.20 -25.95
C LYS A 671 -45.17 45.33 -26.10
N ASN A 672 -46.19 45.38 -25.25
CA ASN A 672 -47.20 46.43 -25.27
C ASN A 672 -46.60 47.81 -24.93
N GLU A 673 -45.66 47.88 -23.98
CA GLU A 673 -44.96 49.13 -23.66
C GLU A 673 -44.04 49.60 -24.79
N ALA A 674 -43.34 48.69 -25.47
CA ALA A 674 -42.49 49.01 -26.61
C ALA A 674 -43.30 49.55 -27.81
N GLU A 675 -44.48 48.98 -28.10
CA GLU A 675 -45.38 49.47 -29.14
C GLU A 675 -45.96 50.86 -28.80
N SER A 676 -46.22 51.15 -27.51
CA SER A 676 -46.73 52.46 -27.09
C SER A 676 -45.72 53.61 -27.23
N LYS A 677 -44.40 53.32 -27.23
CA LYS A 677 -43.32 54.32 -27.40
C LYS A 677 -42.87 54.55 -28.85
N ALA A 678 -43.36 53.78 -29.82
CA ALA A 678 -42.98 53.89 -31.23
C ALA A 678 -43.92 54.77 -32.08
N THR A 679 -44.56 55.80 -31.49
CA THR A 679 -45.30 56.81 -32.26
C THR A 679 -44.35 57.92 -32.77
N PRO A 680 -44.29 58.20 -34.09
CA PRO A 680 -43.32 59.12 -34.66
C PRO A 680 -43.74 60.57 -34.47
N SER A 681 -43.01 61.33 -33.65
CA SER A 681 -43.13 62.79 -33.64
C SER A 681 -42.55 63.37 -34.94
N LYS A 682 -43.41 63.60 -35.93
CA LYS A 682 -43.13 64.51 -37.05
C LYS A 682 -43.08 65.95 -36.53
N SER A 683 -41.90 66.56 -36.48
CA SER A 683 -41.77 68.03 -36.61
C SER A 683 -40.45 68.42 -37.27
N SER A 684 -40.53 69.51 -38.02
CA SER A 684 -39.71 69.91 -39.17
C SER A 684 -38.52 70.82 -38.88
N SER A 685 -37.52 70.73 -39.79
CA SER A 685 -36.60 71.76 -40.30
C SER A 685 -35.48 72.34 -39.42
N SER A 686 -34.22 72.20 -39.84
CA SER A 686 -33.53 73.22 -40.67
C SER A 686 -32.05 72.88 -40.94
N LYS A 687 -31.61 73.24 -42.17
CA LYS A 687 -30.24 73.18 -42.72
C LYS A 687 -29.20 73.89 -41.84
N LYS A 688 -28.02 73.28 -41.66
CA LYS A 688 -26.73 73.97 -41.96
C LYS A 688 -25.56 73.00 -42.13
N ILE A 689 -24.76 73.35 -43.14
CA ILE A 689 -23.54 72.74 -43.67
C ILE A 689 -22.35 73.02 -42.72
N SER A 690 -21.43 72.06 -42.53
CA SER A 690 -19.96 72.29 -42.68
C SER A 690 -19.11 71.03 -42.40
N THR A 691 -18.55 70.49 -43.50
CA THR A 691 -17.13 70.12 -43.73
C THR A 691 -16.27 69.33 -42.72
N SER A 692 -15.70 68.24 -43.28
CA SER A 692 -14.35 67.67 -43.04
C SER A 692 -14.17 66.90 -41.71
N THR A 693 -13.38 65.82 -41.60
CA THR A 693 -12.13 65.48 -42.28
C THR A 693 -11.84 63.96 -42.21
N LYS A 694 -11.10 63.49 -43.21
CA LYS A 694 -10.38 62.20 -43.36
C LYS A 694 -9.70 61.64 -42.10
N LYS A 695 -9.72 60.29 -41.95
CA LYS A 695 -8.56 59.37 -41.76
C LYS A 695 -9.10 57.93 -41.61
N LYS A 696 -8.97 57.00 -42.57
CA LYS A 696 -7.81 56.30 -43.15
C LYS A 696 -7.15 55.31 -42.17
N LYS A 697 -7.10 54.03 -42.62
CA LYS A 697 -6.15 52.94 -42.29
C LYS A 697 -6.35 52.28 -40.90
N LYS A 698 -6.14 50.97 -40.69
CA LYS A 698 -5.38 49.97 -41.46
C LYS A 698 -5.76 48.55 -40.97
N LYS A 699 -5.94 47.66 -41.94
CA LYS A 699 -5.81 46.20 -41.89
C LYS A 699 -4.40 45.82 -41.36
N LYS A 700 -4.27 44.91 -40.40
CA LYS A 700 -3.06 44.07 -40.29
C LYS A 700 -3.36 42.73 -39.61
N ALA A 701 -3.28 41.71 -40.43
CA ALA A 701 -3.07 40.32 -40.06
C ALA A 701 -1.58 40.05 -39.80
N LYS A 702 -1.34 38.83 -39.31
CA LYS A 702 -0.09 38.09 -39.01
C LYS A 702 0.41 38.24 -37.57
N LYS A 703 0.79 37.15 -36.90
CA LYS A 703 1.37 35.91 -37.45
C LYS A 703 0.75 34.67 -36.84
#